data_AF-A0A3E5HM87-F1
#
_entry.id   AF-A0A3E5HM87-F1
#
_cell.length_a   1.000
_cell.length_b   1.000
_cell.length_c   1.000
_cell.angle_alpha   90.00
_cell.angle_beta   90.00
_cell.angle_gamma   90.00
#
_symmetry.space_group_name_H-M   'P 1'
#
loop_
_entity.id
_entity.type
_entity.pdbx_description
1 polymer ?
#
loop_
_entity_poly.entity_id
_entity_poly.type
_entity_poly.pdbx_seq_one_letter_code
_entity_poly.pdbx_strand_id
1 'polypeptide(L)'
;MKRILFSFFLSLITILSFAADGFTVADVFTDHMVLQRNAIIKIWGEAQNGSLVEVRFAGQLRKVKAIQGKWQVTLKTGEAGGPYKLDIINGNNKVSFQDVLIGDVWLAGGQSNMEFALRRVKDAQKEISSADYPQIRYYKVPRKFYPEQEVSKASWRVCSPQTAPEFSAIAYYFSRNIHKELNIPIGIIQIPVGGTTVEAWTSRSLLMSDKDFRPIVQHYDSIVNSYGSDGYEKLYNRYVSSLAEYHQLNAEQKKYIDKPVEPMGRKNFHRPIGLSETMLNTVIPYTLKGFLFYQGESNTARGAQYRKLFPAMINEWRTAWGQGDIPFLFIQLPRFETKTRYWYELREAQYLTSHHVKNTAMVVAFDQGNPKDIHPIVKDTVGWRLSQLALGKVYGKKVVCQGPEFKKMTKTADGSLLLDFANAGTGLVSKDNAATLSGFTVAGKDGKFYPAEAIIVGKNQVKVKNNLVTTPVDVRYLWVNSADMNLFNKEGFPAFPFRTDKYRLVTEGVYVNPEPVLPDLDLFLFIGQSNMAGRGYITDNYKGNIKNTYLLTPVGGMESARNPLNKYSTIRKRLDLQGVGPAYSFAKAITNKTGRPLGLVVNARGGSSINSWMKGAKDNYYDEALSRIRQAMKFGTLKAIIWHQGESDSNAPETYILKLQELVANLRKDLNNARLPFIVGELAEWRINGTSETFNEMLRTVPQHIPYSYCVSSKELVPLIDENDPHFSADSQIILGRRYADAAYKACYSEE
;
A
#
# COMPACT_ATOMS: atom_id res chain seq x y z
N MET A 1 -75.28 -40.75 -25.72
CA MET A 1 -74.06 -41.55 -25.47
C MET A 1 -72.86 -40.60 -25.41
N LYS A 2 -72.48 -40.14 -24.21
CA LYS A 2 -71.23 -40.51 -23.53
C LYS A 2 -69.98 -40.49 -24.42
N ARG A 3 -69.14 -39.46 -24.28
CA ARG A 3 -67.69 -39.62 -24.12
C ARG A 3 -67.17 -38.62 -23.09
N ILE A 4 -66.29 -39.14 -22.25
CA ILE A 4 -65.92 -38.75 -20.90
C ILE A 4 -64.39 -38.61 -20.88
N LEU A 5 -63.93 -37.58 -20.18
CA LEU A 5 -62.63 -37.36 -19.51
C LEU A 5 -61.31 -37.65 -20.25
N PHE A 6 -60.40 -36.67 -20.19
CA PHE A 6 -59.27 -36.70 -19.23
C PHE A 6 -58.58 -35.33 -19.21
N SER A 7 -58.50 -34.67 -18.05
CA SER A 7 -57.53 -33.61 -17.81
C SER A 7 -56.97 -33.76 -16.40
N PHE A 8 -55.68 -34.07 -16.35
CA PHE A 8 -54.87 -34.23 -15.16
C PHE A 8 -54.77 -32.90 -14.41
N PHE A 9 -55.25 -32.85 -13.17
CA PHE A 9 -54.95 -31.77 -12.24
C PHE A 9 -53.66 -32.15 -11.50
N LEU A 10 -52.53 -31.57 -11.94
CA LEU A 10 -51.23 -31.72 -11.28
C LEU A 10 -51.21 -30.77 -10.06
N SER A 11 -51.31 -31.34 -8.86
CA SER A 11 -51.16 -30.62 -7.61
C SER A 11 -49.70 -30.18 -7.43
N LEU A 12 -49.46 -28.87 -7.58
CA LEU A 12 -48.17 -28.25 -7.32
C LEU A 12 -47.95 -28.18 -5.80
N ILE A 13 -47.19 -29.13 -5.26
CA ILE A 13 -46.66 -29.04 -3.89
C ILE A 13 -45.56 -27.96 -3.91
N THR A 14 -45.91 -26.74 -3.51
CA THR A 14 -44.94 -25.70 -3.16
C THR A 14 -44.20 -26.14 -1.90
N ILE A 15 -42.99 -26.67 -2.07
CA ILE A 15 -42.00 -26.77 -1.01
C ILE A 15 -41.59 -25.34 -0.66
N LEU A 16 -42.26 -24.74 0.33
CA LEU A 16 -41.74 -23.60 1.07
C LEU A 16 -40.44 -24.07 1.72
N SER A 17 -39.32 -23.82 1.04
CA SER A 17 -38.03 -23.77 1.72
C SER A 17 -38.15 -22.64 2.75
N PHE A 18 -38.25 -23.01 4.02
CA PHE A 18 -37.98 -22.10 5.12
C PHE A 18 -36.54 -21.63 4.95
N ALA A 19 -36.36 -20.48 4.30
CA ALA A 19 -35.16 -19.69 4.44
C ALA A 19 -34.97 -19.48 5.95
N ALA A 20 -33.78 -19.79 6.46
CA ALA A 20 -33.42 -19.45 7.83
C ALA A 20 -33.83 -17.99 8.10
N ASP A 21 -34.65 -17.78 9.14
CA ASP A 21 -35.29 -16.49 9.44
C ASP A 21 -34.24 -15.38 9.36
N GLY A 22 -34.47 -14.39 8.48
CA GLY A 22 -33.56 -13.27 8.20
C GLY A 22 -33.36 -12.28 9.35
N PHE A 23 -33.28 -12.77 10.59
CA PHE A 23 -32.99 -12.03 11.81
C PHE A 23 -31.49 -12.06 12.12
N THR A 24 -30.87 -10.90 12.13
CA THR A 24 -29.46 -10.70 12.49
C THR A 24 -29.31 -9.51 13.43
N VAL A 25 -28.20 -9.50 14.15
CA VAL A 25 -27.71 -8.34 14.92
C VAL A 25 -26.36 -7.98 14.30
N ALA A 26 -26.04 -6.69 14.20
CA ALA A 26 -24.78 -6.26 13.60
C ALA A 26 -23.55 -6.92 14.27
N ASP A 27 -22.58 -7.37 13.47
CA ASP A 27 -21.43 -8.18 13.89
C ASP A 27 -20.52 -7.53 14.94
N VAL A 28 -20.64 -6.22 15.14
CA VAL A 28 -19.90 -5.47 16.18
C VAL A 28 -20.44 -5.78 17.58
N PHE A 29 -21.66 -6.27 17.72
CA PHE A 29 -22.23 -6.67 19.00
C PHE A 29 -21.87 -8.13 19.30
N THR A 30 -21.04 -8.33 20.33
CA THR A 30 -20.64 -9.65 20.86
C THR A 30 -20.47 -9.53 22.37
N ASP A 31 -20.25 -10.66 23.06
CA ASP A 31 -19.91 -10.66 24.50
C ASP A 31 -18.68 -9.79 24.79
N HIS A 32 -18.56 -9.28 26.02
CA HIS A 32 -17.47 -8.41 26.49
C HIS A 32 -17.45 -7.00 25.87
N MET A 33 -18.50 -6.58 25.17
CA MET A 33 -18.55 -5.25 24.56
C MET A 33 -18.63 -4.11 25.57
N VAL A 34 -18.28 -2.90 25.11
CA VAL A 34 -18.44 -1.66 25.89
C VAL A 34 -19.37 -0.73 25.12
N LEU A 35 -20.47 -0.31 25.73
CA LEU A 35 -21.42 0.66 25.20
C LEU A 35 -21.12 2.06 25.76
N GLN A 36 -21.24 3.10 24.92
CA GLN A 36 -20.92 4.46 25.31
C GLN A 36 -21.80 4.94 26.48
N ARG A 37 -21.19 5.41 27.56
CA ARG A 37 -21.85 5.98 28.73
C ARG A 37 -22.41 7.37 28.46
N ASN A 38 -23.39 7.77 29.28
CA ASN A 38 -24.02 9.10 29.24
C ASN A 38 -24.47 9.53 27.84
N ALA A 39 -25.05 8.59 27.07
CA ALA A 39 -25.43 8.80 25.68
C ALA A 39 -26.75 8.10 25.33
N ILE A 40 -27.31 8.49 24.18
CA ILE A 40 -28.35 7.71 23.50
C ILE A 40 -27.62 6.78 22.52
N ILE A 41 -27.52 5.51 22.88
CA ILE A 41 -26.84 4.51 22.07
C ILE A 41 -27.78 3.86 21.06
N LYS A 42 -27.23 3.37 19.95
CA LYS A 42 -27.97 2.65 18.91
C LYS A 42 -27.60 1.17 18.91
N ILE A 43 -28.60 0.29 18.83
CA ILE A 43 -28.46 -1.15 18.57
C ILE A 43 -29.26 -1.47 17.30
N TRP A 44 -28.69 -2.25 16.37
CA TRP A 44 -29.29 -2.48 15.06
C TRP A 44 -28.98 -3.86 14.48
N GLY A 45 -29.71 -4.21 13.44
CA GLY A 45 -29.54 -5.44 12.67
C GLY A 45 -30.57 -5.55 11.56
N GLU A 46 -30.76 -6.77 11.05
CA GLU A 46 -31.74 -7.09 10.02
C GLU A 46 -32.82 -8.02 10.58
N ALA A 47 -34.04 -7.92 10.03
CA ALA A 47 -35.16 -8.79 10.37
C ALA A 47 -36.20 -8.70 9.25
N GLN A 48 -37.11 -9.68 9.16
CA GLN A 48 -38.21 -9.64 8.20
C GLN A 48 -39.01 -8.34 8.32
N ASN A 49 -39.31 -7.69 7.18
CA ASN A 49 -40.05 -6.43 7.16
C ASN A 49 -41.38 -6.53 7.92
N GLY A 50 -41.64 -5.56 8.80
CA GLY A 50 -42.81 -5.51 9.68
C GLY A 50 -42.71 -6.33 10.96
N SER A 51 -41.72 -7.23 11.09
CA SER A 51 -41.52 -8.04 12.30
C SER A 51 -41.09 -7.17 13.49
N LEU A 52 -41.51 -7.57 14.69
CA LEU A 52 -41.23 -6.85 15.93
C LEU A 52 -39.92 -7.34 16.54
N VAL A 53 -38.99 -6.42 16.82
CA VAL A 53 -37.75 -6.67 17.54
C VAL A 53 -37.85 -6.02 18.92
N GLU A 54 -37.60 -6.80 19.96
CA GLU A 54 -37.54 -6.36 21.34
C GLU A 54 -36.10 -6.37 21.85
N VAL A 55 -35.66 -5.29 22.49
CA VAL A 55 -34.32 -5.15 23.06
C VAL A 55 -34.43 -4.85 24.55
N ARG A 56 -33.75 -5.65 25.38
CA ARG A 56 -33.69 -5.51 26.84
C ARG A 56 -32.26 -5.25 27.29
N PHE A 57 -32.04 -4.15 27.98
CA PHE A 57 -30.71 -3.76 28.47
C PHE A 57 -30.80 -2.86 29.69
N ALA A 58 -30.07 -3.18 30.76
CA ALA A 58 -29.96 -2.35 31.97
C ALA A 58 -31.33 -1.84 32.49
N GLY A 59 -32.31 -2.74 32.60
CA GLY A 59 -33.67 -2.42 33.05
C GLY A 59 -34.58 -1.75 32.01
N GLN A 60 -34.06 -1.39 30.83
CA GLN A 60 -34.87 -0.86 29.73
C GLN A 60 -35.42 -1.99 28.87
N LEU A 61 -36.66 -1.81 28.41
CA LEU A 61 -37.30 -2.61 27.36
C LEU A 61 -37.75 -1.68 26.24
N ARG A 62 -37.33 -1.97 25.01
CA ARG A 62 -37.71 -1.23 23.81
C ARG A 62 -38.16 -2.19 22.73
N LYS A 63 -39.14 -1.76 21.94
CA LYS A 63 -39.71 -2.53 20.82
C LYS A 63 -39.67 -1.66 19.56
N VAL A 64 -39.29 -2.25 18.44
CA VAL A 64 -39.25 -1.58 17.13
C VAL A 64 -39.67 -2.56 16.03
N LYS A 65 -40.33 -2.07 14.99
CA LYS A 65 -40.61 -2.87 13.79
C LYS A 65 -39.47 -2.73 12.80
N ALA A 66 -39.09 -3.83 12.15
CA ALA A 66 -38.18 -3.76 11.02
C ALA A 66 -38.84 -3.09 9.81
N ILE A 67 -38.12 -2.18 9.16
CA ILE A 67 -38.56 -1.43 7.99
C ILE A 67 -37.53 -1.67 6.89
N GLN A 68 -37.97 -2.11 5.71
CA GLN A 68 -37.11 -2.47 4.57
C GLN A 68 -36.00 -3.46 4.96
N GLY A 69 -36.35 -4.45 5.79
CA GLY A 69 -35.44 -5.49 6.24
C GLY A 69 -34.49 -5.09 7.37
N LYS A 70 -34.52 -3.83 7.83
CA LYS A 70 -33.60 -3.31 8.87
C LYS A 70 -34.35 -2.87 10.12
N TRP A 71 -33.74 -3.02 11.27
CA TRP A 71 -34.26 -2.49 12.53
C TRP A 71 -33.15 -1.76 13.29
N GLN A 72 -33.55 -0.72 14.05
CA GLN A 72 -32.65 0.00 14.93
C GLN A 72 -33.44 0.48 16.14
N VAL A 73 -32.86 0.36 17.33
CA VAL A 73 -33.41 0.87 18.57
C VAL A 73 -32.43 1.82 19.24
N THR A 74 -32.94 2.81 19.96
CA THR A 74 -32.16 3.69 20.81
C THR A 74 -32.37 3.37 22.29
N LEU A 75 -31.28 3.30 23.05
CA LEU A 75 -31.28 3.09 24.50
C LEU A 75 -30.53 4.23 25.18
N LYS A 76 -30.94 4.63 26.39
CA LYS A 76 -30.21 5.64 27.18
C LYS A 76 -29.24 4.94 28.12
N THR A 77 -27.97 5.29 28.08
CA THR A 77 -26.97 4.81 29.06
C THR A 77 -26.71 5.87 30.13
N GLY A 78 -26.40 5.41 31.35
CA GLY A 78 -25.99 6.26 32.46
C GLY A 78 -24.47 6.27 32.66
N GLU A 79 -24.05 6.39 33.91
CA GLU A 79 -22.65 6.33 34.32
C GLU A 79 -21.99 4.98 34.00
N ALA A 80 -20.65 4.96 34.09
CA ALA A 80 -19.86 3.76 33.89
C ALA A 80 -20.26 2.61 34.85
N GLY A 81 -20.30 1.37 34.36
CA GLY A 81 -20.71 0.22 35.16
C GLY A 81 -20.87 -1.07 34.37
N GLY A 82 -21.46 -2.08 35.01
CA GLY A 82 -21.61 -3.45 34.49
C GLY A 82 -20.94 -4.48 35.40
N PRO A 83 -20.89 -5.76 35.00
CA PRO A 83 -21.39 -6.29 33.73
C PRO A 83 -22.93 -6.33 33.66
N TYR A 84 -23.46 -6.06 32.47
CA TYR A 84 -24.88 -6.20 32.13
C TYR A 84 -25.08 -7.34 31.13
N LYS A 85 -26.35 -7.70 30.94
CA LYS A 85 -26.84 -8.57 29.86
C LYS A 85 -27.65 -7.76 28.86
N LEU A 86 -27.42 -8.00 27.56
CA LEU A 86 -28.20 -7.45 26.45
C LEU A 86 -28.96 -8.59 25.76
N ASP A 87 -30.28 -8.55 25.80
CA ASP A 87 -31.15 -9.50 25.09
C ASP A 87 -31.83 -8.82 23.89
N ILE A 88 -31.81 -9.48 22.73
CA ILE A 88 -32.46 -9.03 21.49
C ILE A 88 -33.33 -10.19 20.99
N ILE A 89 -34.62 -9.93 20.82
CA ILE A 89 -35.64 -10.96 20.59
C ILE A 89 -36.49 -10.57 19.37
N ASN A 90 -36.68 -11.50 18.43
CA ASN A 90 -37.58 -11.37 17.28
C ASN A 90 -38.43 -12.65 17.17
N GLY A 91 -39.65 -12.63 17.71
CA GLY A 91 -40.49 -13.82 17.83
C GLY A 91 -39.81 -14.90 18.69
N ASN A 92 -39.56 -16.07 18.11
CA ASN A 92 -38.87 -17.18 18.76
C ASN A 92 -37.33 -17.07 18.70
N ASN A 93 -36.80 -16.17 17.87
CA ASN A 93 -35.36 -15.97 17.76
C ASN A 93 -34.87 -15.07 18.90
N LYS A 94 -33.85 -15.50 19.64
CA LYS A 94 -33.23 -14.74 20.73
C LYS A 94 -31.71 -14.76 20.61
N VAL A 95 -31.11 -13.57 20.63
CA VAL A 95 -29.66 -13.36 20.76
C VAL A 95 -29.40 -12.68 22.11
N SER A 96 -28.45 -13.22 22.88
CA SER A 96 -28.05 -12.70 24.19
C SER A 96 -26.56 -12.40 24.18
N PHE A 97 -26.18 -11.23 24.69
CA PHE A 97 -24.79 -10.88 24.94
C PHE A 97 -24.54 -10.67 26.44
N GLN A 98 -23.42 -11.19 26.92
CA GLN A 98 -22.99 -11.18 28.31
C GLN A 98 -21.77 -10.30 28.52
N ASP A 99 -21.47 -9.96 29.78
CA ASP A 99 -20.33 -9.13 30.17
C ASP A 99 -20.31 -7.78 29.42
N VAL A 100 -21.46 -7.14 29.30
CA VAL A 100 -21.61 -5.85 28.62
C VAL A 100 -21.29 -4.74 29.61
N LEU A 101 -20.27 -3.91 29.31
CA LEU A 101 -19.92 -2.76 30.12
C LEU A 101 -20.52 -1.47 29.57
N ILE A 102 -20.78 -0.50 30.44
CA ILE A 102 -21.02 0.90 30.08
C ILE A 102 -19.74 1.68 30.39
N GLY A 103 -19.18 2.37 29.39
CA GLY A 103 -17.88 3.04 29.47
C GLY A 103 -17.67 4.05 28.34
N ASP A 104 -16.46 4.58 28.17
CA ASP A 104 -16.15 5.44 27.02
C ASP A 104 -15.63 4.61 25.84
N VAL A 105 -16.25 4.79 24.66
CA VAL A 105 -15.93 4.04 23.45
C VAL A 105 -15.26 4.94 22.42
N TRP A 106 -14.10 4.51 21.91
CA TRP A 106 -13.35 5.23 20.89
C TRP A 106 -13.15 4.37 19.66
N LEU A 107 -13.18 5.00 18.48
CA LEU A 107 -12.80 4.33 17.23
C LEU A 107 -11.37 4.70 16.86
N ALA A 108 -10.51 3.71 16.72
CA ALA A 108 -9.11 3.84 16.30
C ALA A 108 -8.96 3.45 14.82
N GLY A 109 -8.68 4.42 13.96
CA GLY A 109 -8.54 4.24 12.51
C GLY A 109 -7.22 4.77 11.94
N GLY A 110 -6.97 4.47 10.66
CA GLY A 110 -5.79 4.91 9.93
C GLY A 110 -4.99 3.74 9.33
N GLN A 111 -3.68 3.89 9.23
CA GLN A 111 -2.80 2.94 8.55
C GLN A 111 -1.86 2.20 9.51
N SER A 112 -0.68 1.81 9.02
CA SER A 112 0.24 0.86 9.64
C SER A 112 0.75 1.29 11.01
N ASN A 113 0.88 2.60 11.27
CA ASN A 113 1.28 3.10 12.58
C ASN A 113 0.15 3.02 13.63
N MET A 114 -1.13 3.14 13.24
CA MET A 114 -2.27 2.79 14.10
C MET A 114 -2.43 1.27 14.22
N GLU A 115 -2.20 0.53 13.13
CA GLU A 115 -2.28 -0.94 13.11
C GLU A 115 -1.19 -1.61 13.95
N PHE A 116 -0.09 -0.91 14.20
CA PHE A 116 1.10 -1.44 14.81
C PHE A 116 0.78 -2.14 16.14
N ALA A 117 0.92 -3.45 16.15
CA ALA A 117 0.49 -4.27 17.27
C ALA A 117 1.42 -4.17 18.47
N LEU A 118 0.88 -4.32 19.68
CA LEU A 118 1.64 -4.22 20.93
C LEU A 118 2.84 -5.18 20.97
N ARG A 119 2.72 -6.39 20.41
CA ARG A 119 3.83 -7.35 20.33
C ARG A 119 5.06 -6.89 19.56
N ARG A 120 4.95 -5.80 18.80
CA ARG A 120 6.03 -5.26 17.96
C ARG A 120 6.70 -4.03 18.56
N VAL A 121 6.23 -3.53 19.72
CA VAL A 121 6.81 -2.33 20.33
C VAL A 121 8.16 -2.62 20.96
N LYS A 122 8.88 -1.56 21.32
CA LYS A 122 10.02 -1.68 22.23
C LYS A 122 9.56 -2.30 23.56
N ASP A 123 10.33 -3.24 24.09
CA ASP A 123 10.07 -3.91 25.38
C ASP A 123 8.71 -4.64 25.47
N ALA A 124 8.18 -5.10 24.33
CA ALA A 124 6.83 -5.68 24.20
C ALA A 124 6.51 -6.78 25.23
N GLN A 125 7.45 -7.68 25.52
CA GLN A 125 7.23 -8.78 26.46
C GLN A 125 6.86 -8.28 27.86
N LYS A 126 7.57 -7.24 28.34
CA LYS A 126 7.30 -6.64 29.64
C LYS A 126 5.91 -6.02 29.66
N GLU A 127 5.60 -5.20 28.66
CA GLU A 127 4.30 -4.54 28.58
C GLU A 127 3.14 -5.55 28.51
N ILE A 128 3.25 -6.56 27.64
CA ILE A 128 2.23 -7.62 27.47
C ILE A 128 2.01 -8.39 28.77
N SER A 129 3.08 -8.77 29.47
CA SER A 129 2.95 -9.51 30.74
C SER A 129 2.18 -8.75 31.82
N SER A 130 2.20 -7.41 31.75
CA SER A 130 1.48 -6.52 32.66
C SER A 130 0.12 -6.04 32.13
N ALA A 131 -0.29 -6.45 30.93
CA ALA A 131 -1.49 -5.97 30.25
C ALA A 131 -2.77 -6.67 30.74
N ASP A 132 -2.98 -6.69 32.06
CA ASP A 132 -4.17 -7.25 32.71
C ASP A 132 -5.14 -6.13 33.13
N TYR A 133 -5.98 -5.70 32.18
CA TYR A 133 -6.92 -4.61 32.37
C TYR A 133 -8.31 -5.05 31.91
N PRO A 134 -9.06 -5.83 32.72
CA PRO A 134 -10.32 -6.42 32.30
C PRO A 134 -11.40 -5.40 31.95
N GLN A 135 -11.30 -4.15 32.41
CA GLN A 135 -12.21 -3.06 32.04
C GLN A 135 -11.85 -2.37 30.72
N ILE A 136 -10.71 -2.72 30.11
CA ILE A 136 -10.34 -2.28 28.77
C ILE A 136 -10.70 -3.40 27.80
N ARG A 137 -11.52 -3.08 26.80
CA ARG A 137 -11.95 -4.02 25.77
C ARG A 137 -11.65 -3.47 24.39
N TYR A 138 -11.39 -4.34 23.44
CA TYR A 138 -11.24 -3.93 22.05
C TYR A 138 -11.93 -4.86 21.06
N TYR A 139 -12.45 -4.30 19.98
CA TYR A 139 -13.04 -5.01 18.85
C TYR A 139 -12.21 -4.75 17.60
N LYS A 140 -11.62 -5.80 17.02
CA LYS A 140 -10.88 -5.71 15.75
C LYS A 140 -11.84 -5.94 14.60
N VAL A 141 -12.17 -4.90 13.84
CA VAL A 141 -13.00 -5.07 12.64
C VAL A 141 -12.26 -5.98 11.65
N PRO A 142 -12.89 -7.07 11.15
CA PRO A 142 -12.29 -7.94 10.16
C PRO A 142 -11.86 -7.17 8.90
N ARG A 143 -10.73 -7.57 8.31
CA ARG A 143 -10.23 -6.98 7.06
C ARG A 143 -10.97 -7.53 5.86
N LYS A 144 -12.12 -6.93 5.60
CA LYS A 144 -12.92 -7.18 4.41
C LYS A 144 -12.62 -6.07 3.40
N PHE A 145 -12.03 -6.40 2.25
CA PHE A 145 -11.58 -5.47 1.21
C PHE A 145 -12.58 -5.38 0.04
N TYR A 146 -13.40 -6.41 -0.14
CA TYR A 146 -14.49 -6.47 -1.12
C TYR A 146 -15.70 -7.23 -0.56
N PRO A 147 -16.93 -6.98 -1.07
CA PRO A 147 -18.16 -7.50 -0.47
C PRO A 147 -18.24 -9.02 -0.34
N GLU A 148 -17.68 -9.75 -1.31
CA GLU A 148 -17.71 -11.22 -1.36
C GLU A 148 -16.56 -11.87 -0.56
N GLN A 149 -15.64 -11.08 0.03
CA GLN A 149 -14.52 -11.65 0.76
C GLN A 149 -14.99 -12.30 2.06
N GLU A 150 -14.68 -13.58 2.21
CA GLU A 150 -14.85 -14.29 3.47
C GLU A 150 -13.78 -13.88 4.48
N VAL A 151 -14.22 -13.56 5.68
CA VAL A 151 -13.37 -13.15 6.80
C VAL A 151 -13.85 -13.83 8.08
N SER A 152 -12.92 -14.15 8.98
CA SER A 152 -13.27 -14.71 10.28
C SER A 152 -14.13 -13.73 11.08
N LYS A 153 -15.15 -14.24 11.78
CA LYS A 153 -15.96 -13.45 12.71
C LYS A 153 -15.06 -12.84 13.80
N ALA A 154 -15.30 -11.56 14.11
CA ALA A 154 -14.63 -10.87 15.21
C ALA A 154 -15.48 -10.91 16.47
N SER A 155 -14.83 -10.66 17.61
CA SER A 155 -15.49 -10.47 18.91
C SER A 155 -14.75 -9.40 19.71
N TRP A 156 -15.46 -8.79 20.66
CA TRP A 156 -14.82 -7.96 21.67
C TRP A 156 -13.90 -8.82 22.53
N ARG A 157 -12.71 -8.30 22.81
CA ARG A 157 -11.66 -8.98 23.57
C ARG A 157 -11.39 -8.21 24.84
N VAL A 158 -11.35 -8.93 25.96
CA VAL A 158 -10.81 -8.46 27.24
C VAL A 158 -9.34 -8.14 27.04
N CYS A 159 -8.84 -7.00 27.55
CA CYS A 159 -7.39 -6.77 27.56
C CYS A 159 -6.74 -7.63 28.65
N SER A 160 -6.05 -8.69 28.23
CA SER A 160 -5.26 -9.57 29.07
C SER A 160 -3.90 -9.86 28.40
N PRO A 161 -2.92 -10.43 29.11
CA PRO A 161 -1.65 -10.83 28.50
C PRO A 161 -1.79 -11.74 27.26
N GLN A 162 -2.88 -12.50 27.14
CA GLN A 162 -3.15 -13.39 26.01
C GLN A 162 -3.68 -12.66 24.77
N THR A 163 -4.44 -11.56 24.94
CA THR A 163 -5.11 -10.84 23.85
C THR A 163 -4.39 -9.55 23.47
N ALA A 164 -3.74 -8.89 24.44
CA ALA A 164 -2.99 -7.66 24.25
C ALA A 164 -1.96 -7.68 23.10
N PRO A 165 -1.29 -8.81 22.75
CA PRO A 165 -0.37 -8.86 21.62
C PRO A 165 -0.93 -8.37 20.28
N GLU A 166 -2.25 -8.49 20.05
CA GLU A 166 -2.94 -8.09 18.82
C GLU A 166 -3.66 -6.73 18.90
N PHE A 167 -3.58 -6.06 20.05
CA PHE A 167 -4.13 -4.73 20.24
C PHE A 167 -3.22 -3.69 19.56
N SER A 168 -3.79 -2.72 18.84
CA SER A 168 -3.08 -1.51 18.42
C SER A 168 -2.32 -0.91 19.59
N ALA A 169 -1.00 -0.78 19.47
CA ALA A 169 -0.15 -0.27 20.54
C ALA A 169 -0.55 1.15 20.96
N ILE A 170 -0.83 2.03 19.99
CA ILE A 170 -1.27 3.40 20.27
C ILE A 170 -2.59 3.41 21.05
N ALA A 171 -3.58 2.63 20.60
CA ALA A 171 -4.89 2.58 21.26
C ALA A 171 -4.85 1.88 22.62
N TYR A 172 -3.98 0.88 22.79
CA TYR A 172 -3.68 0.24 24.07
C TYR A 172 -3.11 1.26 25.06
N TYR A 173 -2.03 1.97 24.72
CA TYR A 173 -1.44 2.94 25.64
C TYR A 173 -2.40 4.08 25.95
N PHE A 174 -3.16 4.56 24.95
CA PHE A 174 -4.23 5.53 25.15
C PHE A 174 -5.26 5.03 26.17
N SER A 175 -5.87 3.86 25.92
CA SER A 175 -6.93 3.31 26.78
C SER A 175 -6.43 3.01 28.19
N ARG A 176 -5.23 2.44 28.31
CA ARG A 176 -4.57 2.16 29.60
C ARG A 176 -4.41 3.42 30.43
N ASN A 177 -3.90 4.49 29.83
CA ASN A 177 -3.66 5.74 30.54
C ASN A 177 -4.98 6.47 30.87
N ILE A 178 -5.97 6.48 29.97
CA ILE A 178 -7.30 7.04 30.28
C ILE A 178 -7.99 6.25 31.40
N HIS A 179 -7.93 4.92 31.36
CA HIS A 179 -8.51 4.06 32.40
C HIS A 179 -7.85 4.31 33.76
N LYS A 180 -6.51 4.41 33.82
CA LYS A 180 -5.79 4.75 35.06
C LYS A 180 -6.22 6.08 35.66
N GLU A 181 -6.45 7.09 34.82
CA GLU A 181 -6.78 8.45 35.28
C GLU A 181 -8.26 8.66 35.62
N LEU A 182 -9.16 7.93 34.96
CA LEU A 182 -10.60 8.11 35.10
C LEU A 182 -11.31 6.97 35.84
N ASN A 183 -10.67 5.81 35.97
CA ASN A 183 -11.21 4.59 36.58
C ASN A 183 -12.58 4.18 36.01
N ILE A 184 -12.69 4.15 34.67
CA ILE A 184 -13.91 3.74 33.94
C ILE A 184 -13.59 2.70 32.87
N PRO A 185 -14.54 1.86 32.44
CA PRO A 185 -14.34 0.99 31.29
C PRO A 185 -14.06 1.78 30.00
N ILE A 186 -13.13 1.25 29.19
CA ILE A 186 -12.76 1.83 27.90
C ILE A 186 -12.93 0.79 26.79
N GLY A 187 -13.73 1.10 25.78
CA GLY A 187 -13.89 0.30 24.58
C GLY A 187 -13.13 0.90 23.40
N ILE A 188 -12.34 0.09 22.69
CA ILE A 188 -11.71 0.50 21.43
C ILE A 188 -12.25 -0.33 20.26
N ILE A 189 -12.88 0.33 19.29
CA ILE A 189 -13.15 -0.27 17.97
C ILE A 189 -11.95 0.04 17.08
N GLN A 190 -11.15 -0.96 16.72
CA GLN A 190 -9.97 -0.78 15.89
C GLN A 190 -10.26 -1.20 14.44
N ILE A 191 -10.06 -0.26 13.51
CA ILE A 191 -10.22 -0.46 12.07
C ILE A 191 -8.97 -0.16 11.21
N PRO A 192 -7.72 -0.10 11.72
CA PRO A 192 -6.61 0.34 10.88
C PRO A 192 -6.17 -0.72 9.84
N VAL A 193 -5.78 -0.23 8.66
CA VAL A 193 -5.23 -1.05 7.56
C VAL A 193 -3.99 -0.36 6.97
N GLY A 194 -2.83 -0.98 7.16
CA GLY A 194 -1.54 -0.49 6.68
C GLY A 194 -1.46 -0.31 5.18
N GLY A 195 -0.67 0.67 4.74
CA GLY A 195 -0.47 1.00 3.32
C GLY A 195 -1.58 1.86 2.69
N THR A 196 -2.74 1.98 3.35
CA THR A 196 -3.89 2.69 2.78
C THR A 196 -3.72 4.20 2.78
N THR A 197 -4.31 4.85 1.79
CA THR A 197 -4.46 6.31 1.71
C THR A 197 -5.76 6.76 2.38
N VAL A 198 -5.88 8.05 2.70
CA VAL A 198 -7.11 8.60 3.33
C VAL A 198 -8.37 8.41 2.47
N GLU A 199 -8.24 8.42 1.14
CA GLU A 199 -9.34 8.17 0.21
C GLU A 199 -9.88 6.74 0.25
N ALA A 200 -9.13 5.75 0.77
CA ALA A 200 -9.68 4.42 1.03
C ALA A 200 -10.79 4.44 2.10
N TRP A 201 -10.76 5.45 2.96
CA TRP A 201 -11.66 5.69 4.09
C TRP A 201 -12.72 6.77 3.81
N THR A 202 -12.83 7.20 2.55
CA THR A 202 -13.71 8.29 2.10
C THR A 202 -14.70 7.77 1.06
N SER A 203 -15.95 8.18 1.11
CA SER A 203 -16.97 7.67 0.17
C SER A 203 -16.73 8.14 -1.27
N ARG A 204 -17.28 7.40 -2.24
CA ARG A 204 -17.25 7.80 -3.65
C ARG A 204 -17.94 9.14 -3.87
N SER A 205 -19.04 9.39 -3.15
CA SER A 205 -19.80 10.63 -3.26
C SER A 205 -18.95 11.84 -2.93
N LEU A 206 -18.22 11.79 -1.80
CA LEU A 206 -17.32 12.86 -1.40
C LEU A 206 -16.13 13.00 -2.34
N LEU A 207 -15.49 11.91 -2.76
CA LEU A 207 -14.37 12.00 -3.70
C LEU A 207 -14.78 12.55 -5.07
N MET A 208 -16.03 12.38 -5.49
CA MET A 208 -16.54 12.90 -6.75
C MET A 208 -17.05 14.35 -6.66
N SER A 209 -17.34 14.85 -5.46
CA SER A 209 -17.92 16.20 -5.30
C SER A 209 -16.89 17.32 -5.53
N ASP A 210 -15.64 17.13 -5.12
CA ASP A 210 -14.59 18.14 -5.25
C ASP A 210 -13.68 17.89 -6.46
N LYS A 211 -13.33 18.96 -7.18
CA LYS A 211 -12.44 18.91 -8.35
C LYS A 211 -11.02 18.45 -8.02
N ASP A 212 -10.56 18.65 -6.79
CA ASP A 212 -9.23 18.24 -6.32
C ASP A 212 -9.21 16.78 -5.82
N PHE A 213 -10.38 16.14 -5.65
CA PHE A 213 -10.50 14.74 -5.23
C PHE A 213 -10.86 13.82 -6.39
N ARG A 214 -11.70 14.30 -7.34
CA ARG A 214 -12.13 13.56 -8.54
C ARG A 214 -11.02 12.83 -9.28
N PRO A 215 -9.81 13.41 -9.46
CA PRO A 215 -8.71 12.73 -10.14
C PRO A 215 -8.32 11.38 -9.51
N ILE A 216 -8.51 11.19 -8.20
CA ILE A 216 -8.25 9.92 -7.51
C ILE A 216 -9.12 8.81 -8.11
N VAL A 217 -10.44 9.06 -8.17
CA VAL A 217 -11.41 8.07 -8.66
C VAL A 217 -11.24 7.87 -10.16
N GLN A 218 -11.03 8.95 -10.92
CA GLN A 218 -10.81 8.87 -12.38
C GLN A 218 -9.54 8.08 -12.73
N HIS A 219 -8.46 8.24 -11.97
CA HIS A 219 -7.24 7.48 -12.18
C HIS A 219 -7.44 5.99 -11.89
N TYR A 220 -8.09 5.65 -10.77
CA TYR A 220 -8.46 4.27 -10.46
C TYR A 220 -9.37 3.67 -11.55
N ASP A 221 -10.43 4.37 -11.93
CA ASP A 221 -11.37 3.93 -12.98
C ASP A 221 -10.65 3.76 -14.31
N SER A 222 -9.70 4.63 -14.66
CA SER A 222 -8.87 4.51 -15.87
C SER A 222 -8.02 3.23 -15.87
N ILE A 223 -7.37 2.90 -14.75
CA ILE A 223 -6.60 1.66 -14.62
C ILE A 223 -7.52 0.45 -14.79
N VAL A 224 -8.64 0.41 -14.06
CA VAL A 224 -9.56 -0.73 -14.12
C VAL A 224 -10.17 -0.90 -15.51
N ASN A 225 -10.57 0.20 -16.15
CA ASN A 225 -11.12 0.18 -17.51
C ASN A 225 -10.08 -0.26 -18.55
N SER A 226 -8.79 0.00 -18.32
CA SER A 226 -7.72 -0.40 -19.24
C SER A 226 -7.57 -1.92 -19.39
N TYR A 227 -8.10 -2.71 -18.46
CA TYR A 227 -8.08 -4.16 -18.53
C TYR A 227 -9.14 -4.75 -19.47
N GLY A 228 -10.16 -3.98 -19.87
CA GLY A 228 -11.32 -4.51 -20.59
C GLY A 228 -12.25 -5.35 -19.72
N SER A 229 -13.29 -5.95 -20.31
CA SER A 229 -14.39 -6.60 -19.59
C SER A 229 -13.98 -7.82 -18.75
N ASP A 230 -12.96 -8.56 -19.17
CA ASP A 230 -12.50 -9.78 -18.50
C ASP A 230 -11.03 -9.75 -18.05
N GLY A 231 -10.30 -8.67 -18.37
CA GLY A 231 -8.86 -8.61 -18.11
C GLY A 231 -8.49 -8.56 -16.63
N TYR A 232 -9.31 -7.89 -15.79
CA TYR A 232 -9.04 -7.86 -14.35
C TYR A 232 -9.06 -9.25 -13.72
N GLU A 233 -10.08 -10.08 -14.03
CA GLU A 233 -10.16 -11.43 -13.45
C GLU A 233 -9.04 -12.33 -13.99
N LYS A 234 -8.64 -12.19 -15.26
CA LYS A 234 -7.46 -12.88 -15.80
C LYS A 234 -6.17 -12.50 -15.04
N LEU A 235 -5.95 -11.19 -14.82
CA LEU A 235 -4.79 -10.69 -14.08
C LEU A 235 -4.81 -11.15 -12.62
N TYR A 236 -5.97 -11.09 -11.97
CA TYR A 236 -6.15 -11.51 -10.59
C TYR A 236 -5.92 -13.01 -10.42
N ASN A 237 -6.47 -13.85 -11.32
CA ASN A 237 -6.25 -15.30 -11.29
C ASN A 237 -4.76 -15.63 -11.50
N ARG A 238 -4.08 -14.93 -12.41
CA ARG A 238 -2.62 -15.08 -12.60
C ARG A 238 -1.84 -14.68 -11.34
N TYR A 239 -2.25 -13.60 -10.67
CA TYR A 239 -1.67 -13.19 -9.40
C TYR A 239 -1.86 -14.29 -8.34
N VAL A 240 -3.07 -14.84 -8.18
CA VAL A 240 -3.36 -15.93 -7.23
C VAL A 240 -2.49 -17.16 -7.51
N SER A 241 -2.40 -17.60 -8.77
CA SER A 241 -1.53 -18.72 -9.15
C SER A 241 -0.06 -18.44 -8.83
N SER A 242 0.42 -17.25 -9.17
CA SER A 242 1.82 -16.86 -8.92
C SER A 242 2.11 -16.75 -7.42
N LEU A 243 1.15 -16.30 -6.63
CA LEU A 243 1.27 -16.21 -5.17
C LEU A 243 1.31 -17.59 -4.53
N ALA A 244 0.49 -18.54 -5.03
CA ALA A 244 0.54 -19.93 -4.61
C ALA A 244 1.92 -20.55 -4.90
N GLU A 245 2.47 -20.34 -6.10
CA GLU A 245 3.84 -20.76 -6.44
C GLU A 245 4.88 -20.13 -5.50
N TYR A 246 4.78 -18.82 -5.24
CA TYR A 246 5.67 -18.10 -4.33
C TYR A 246 5.64 -18.67 -2.90
N HIS A 247 4.48 -19.07 -2.40
CA HIS A 247 4.35 -19.66 -1.07
C HIS A 247 5.08 -21.01 -0.94
N GLN A 248 5.18 -21.78 -2.03
CA GLN A 248 5.91 -23.06 -2.08
C GLN A 248 7.44 -22.88 -2.14
N LEU A 249 7.94 -21.67 -2.41
CA LEU A 249 9.38 -21.41 -2.43
C LEU A 249 9.99 -21.52 -1.03
N ASN A 250 11.20 -22.09 -0.96
CA ASN A 250 11.98 -22.12 0.27
C ASN A 250 12.57 -20.74 0.61
N ALA A 251 13.18 -20.60 1.80
CA ALA A 251 13.74 -19.34 2.27
C ALA A 251 14.86 -18.80 1.35
N GLU A 252 15.69 -19.68 0.78
CA GLU A 252 16.77 -19.29 -0.12
C GLU A 252 16.24 -18.75 -1.45
N GLN A 253 15.22 -19.39 -2.04
CA GLN A 253 14.58 -18.90 -3.26
C GLN A 253 13.89 -17.54 -3.05
N LYS A 254 13.24 -17.34 -1.90
CA LYS A 254 12.60 -16.07 -1.51
C LYS A 254 13.61 -14.92 -1.32
N LYS A 255 14.91 -15.20 -1.22
CA LYS A 255 15.98 -14.19 -1.23
C LYS A 255 16.14 -13.50 -2.59
N TYR A 256 15.72 -14.17 -3.67
CA TYR A 256 15.93 -13.72 -5.05
C TYR A 256 14.62 -13.51 -5.84
N ILE A 257 13.54 -14.17 -5.45
CA ILE A 257 12.23 -14.06 -6.09
C ILE A 257 11.29 -13.29 -5.17
N ASP A 258 10.65 -12.25 -5.69
CA ASP A 258 9.72 -11.45 -4.90
C ASP A 258 8.31 -12.02 -4.85
N LYS A 259 7.61 -11.64 -3.78
CA LYS A 259 6.18 -11.82 -3.70
C LYS A 259 5.50 -11.10 -4.88
N PRO A 260 4.63 -11.79 -5.64
CA PRO A 260 3.83 -11.15 -6.68
C PRO A 260 3.02 -9.97 -6.13
N VAL A 261 2.84 -8.95 -6.97
CA VAL A 261 2.04 -7.76 -6.64
C VAL A 261 0.61 -7.98 -7.12
N GLU A 262 -0.35 -7.70 -6.25
CA GLU A 262 -1.76 -7.76 -6.59
C GLU A 262 -2.13 -6.66 -7.59
N PRO A 263 -2.84 -6.96 -8.70
CA PRO A 263 -3.27 -5.94 -9.64
C PRO A 263 -4.24 -4.96 -8.96
N MET A 264 -4.17 -3.68 -9.33
CA MET A 264 -5.14 -2.69 -8.86
C MET A 264 -6.53 -3.02 -9.42
N GLY A 265 -7.55 -3.08 -8.58
CA GLY A 265 -8.94 -3.29 -8.98
C GLY A 265 -9.84 -3.63 -7.80
N ARG A 266 -11.02 -4.23 -8.05
CA ARG A 266 -12.10 -4.35 -7.06
C ARG A 266 -11.74 -5.13 -5.78
N LYS A 267 -10.75 -6.03 -5.84
CA LYS A 267 -10.30 -6.85 -4.68
C LYS A 267 -9.11 -6.24 -3.94
N ASN A 268 -8.44 -5.24 -4.54
CA ASN A 268 -7.23 -4.65 -4.00
C ASN A 268 -7.54 -3.71 -2.84
N PHE A 269 -6.88 -3.90 -1.70
CA PHE A 269 -7.13 -3.11 -0.49
C PHE A 269 -6.65 -1.64 -0.58
N HIS A 270 -5.81 -1.30 -1.57
CA HIS A 270 -5.42 0.09 -1.86
C HIS A 270 -6.46 0.84 -2.71
N ARG A 271 -7.53 0.18 -3.14
CA ARG A 271 -8.61 0.80 -3.91
C ARG A 271 -9.19 1.99 -3.14
N PRO A 272 -9.34 3.19 -3.76
CA PRO A 272 -10.04 4.29 -3.12
C PRO A 272 -11.48 3.86 -2.77
N ILE A 273 -12.06 4.39 -1.70
CA ILE A 273 -13.44 4.10 -1.25
C ILE A 273 -13.60 2.72 -0.59
N GLY A 274 -12.79 1.73 -0.94
CA GLY A 274 -13.01 0.33 -0.57
C GLY A 274 -13.25 0.11 0.93
N LEU A 275 -12.38 0.64 1.79
CA LEU A 275 -12.49 0.42 3.24
C LEU A 275 -13.59 1.24 3.90
N SER A 276 -14.04 2.34 3.29
CA SER A 276 -15.25 3.04 3.72
C SER A 276 -16.48 2.14 3.58
N GLU A 277 -16.57 1.41 2.48
CA GLU A 277 -17.71 0.52 2.17
C GLU A 277 -17.67 -0.77 2.99
N THR A 278 -16.50 -1.39 3.11
CA THR A 278 -16.39 -2.77 3.58
C THR A 278 -15.90 -2.92 5.02
N MET A 279 -15.35 -1.85 5.62
CA MET A 279 -14.90 -1.87 7.02
C MET A 279 -15.58 -0.78 7.85
N LEU A 280 -15.50 0.49 7.44
CA LEU A 280 -16.05 1.61 8.22
C LEU A 280 -17.58 1.50 8.39
N ASN A 281 -18.30 1.23 7.31
CA ASN A 281 -19.76 1.09 7.34
C ASN A 281 -20.27 -0.06 8.21
N THR A 282 -19.43 -1.05 8.53
CA THR A 282 -19.82 -2.20 9.37
C THR A 282 -20.01 -1.81 10.85
N VAL A 283 -19.40 -0.70 11.27
CA VAL A 283 -19.46 -0.21 12.66
C VAL A 283 -20.22 1.11 12.78
N ILE A 284 -20.69 1.69 11.68
CA ILE A 284 -21.62 2.83 11.72
C ILE A 284 -23.02 2.28 12.05
N PRO A 285 -23.79 2.88 12.99
CA PRO A 285 -23.50 4.08 13.79
C PRO A 285 -23.21 3.78 15.27
N TYR A 286 -22.27 2.87 15.58
CA TYR A 286 -21.90 2.53 16.97
C TYR A 286 -21.55 3.80 17.74
N THR A 287 -22.22 4.05 18.86
CA THR A 287 -22.08 5.34 19.55
C THR A 287 -20.70 5.50 20.20
N LEU A 288 -20.03 6.62 19.93
CA LEU A 288 -18.64 6.89 20.34
C LEU A 288 -18.54 8.10 21.27
N LYS A 289 -17.49 8.10 22.12
CA LYS A 289 -16.93 9.29 22.76
C LYS A 289 -16.13 10.14 21.78
N GLY A 290 -15.44 9.53 20.82
CA GLY A 290 -14.63 10.21 19.81
C GLY A 290 -13.82 9.26 18.92
N PHE A 291 -13.03 9.86 18.02
CA PHE A 291 -12.14 9.16 17.09
C PHE A 291 -10.66 9.36 17.47
N LEU A 292 -9.86 8.32 17.25
CA LEU A 292 -8.40 8.32 17.28
C LEU A 292 -7.89 7.96 15.88
N PHE A 293 -7.00 8.76 15.30
CA PHE A 293 -6.58 8.56 13.91
C PHE A 293 -5.08 8.74 13.70
N TYR A 294 -4.45 7.80 12.99
CA TYR A 294 -3.03 7.91 12.60
C TYR A 294 -2.87 7.51 11.12
N GLN A 295 -2.82 8.53 10.26
CA GLN A 295 -2.86 8.39 8.81
C GLN A 295 -2.04 9.46 8.10
N GLY A 296 -1.52 9.14 6.92
CA GLY A 296 -1.09 10.12 5.93
C GLY A 296 0.20 9.77 5.19
N GLU A 297 0.92 8.74 5.60
CA GLU A 297 2.21 8.37 5.00
C GLU A 297 2.06 8.03 3.51
N SER A 298 1.01 7.30 3.14
CA SER A 298 0.68 7.01 1.73
C SER A 298 0.18 8.22 0.93
N ASN A 299 -0.07 9.37 1.58
CA ASN A 299 -0.52 10.62 0.96
C ASN A 299 0.59 11.69 0.87
N THR A 300 1.82 11.40 1.33
CA THR A 300 2.94 12.37 1.46
C THR A 300 3.42 12.99 0.15
N ALA A 301 2.99 12.49 -1.01
CA ALA A 301 3.22 13.13 -2.31
C ALA A 301 2.21 14.23 -2.65
N ARG A 302 1.21 14.45 -1.79
CA ARG A 302 0.02 15.26 -2.04
C ARG A 302 -0.39 16.10 -0.83
N GLY A 303 0.57 16.62 -0.07
CA GLY A 303 0.32 17.40 1.15
C GLY A 303 -0.69 18.55 0.96
N ALA A 304 -0.59 19.27 -0.16
CA ALA A 304 -1.53 20.34 -0.52
C ALA A 304 -2.98 19.84 -0.71
N GLN A 305 -3.16 18.70 -1.38
CA GLN A 305 -4.48 18.09 -1.60
C GLN A 305 -5.03 17.45 -0.31
N TYR A 306 -4.16 16.82 0.48
CA TYR A 306 -4.49 16.24 1.79
C TYR A 306 -5.04 17.28 2.77
N ARG A 307 -4.54 18.53 2.71
CA ARG A 307 -5.05 19.68 3.48
C ARG A 307 -6.55 19.92 3.29
N LYS A 308 -7.11 19.53 2.15
CA LYS A 308 -8.55 19.60 1.87
C LYS A 308 -9.25 18.27 2.17
N LEU A 309 -8.65 17.17 1.73
CA LEU A 309 -9.27 15.84 1.80
C LEU A 309 -9.44 15.36 3.25
N PHE A 310 -8.46 15.58 4.13
CA PHE A 310 -8.54 15.09 5.50
C PHE A 310 -9.65 15.78 6.33
N PRO A 311 -9.79 17.12 6.33
CA PRO A 311 -10.96 17.78 6.92
C PRO A 311 -12.30 17.32 6.33
N ALA A 312 -12.37 17.10 5.02
CA ALA A 312 -13.58 16.64 4.35
C ALA A 312 -13.98 15.23 4.82
N MET A 313 -13.01 14.31 4.94
CA MET A 313 -13.23 12.97 5.48
C MET A 313 -13.70 13.02 6.95
N ILE A 314 -13.09 13.88 7.79
CA ILE A 314 -13.53 14.06 9.19
C ILE A 314 -15.01 14.48 9.23
N ASN A 315 -15.40 15.44 8.39
CA ASN A 315 -16.78 15.90 8.31
C ASN A 315 -17.74 14.79 7.82
N GLU A 316 -17.34 14.02 6.82
CA GLU A 316 -18.12 12.87 6.34
C GLU A 316 -18.30 11.81 7.43
N TRP A 317 -17.24 11.46 8.16
CA TRP A 317 -17.33 10.50 9.27
C TRP A 317 -18.28 11.00 10.37
N ARG A 318 -18.17 12.26 10.80
CA ARG A 318 -19.09 12.85 11.78
C ARG A 318 -20.54 12.84 11.30
N THR A 319 -20.75 13.16 10.03
CA THR A 319 -22.07 13.14 9.38
C THR A 319 -22.64 11.71 9.36
N ALA A 320 -21.83 10.72 8.98
CA ALA A 320 -22.26 9.33 8.93
C ALA A 320 -22.60 8.75 10.33
N TRP A 321 -21.86 9.17 11.36
CA TRP A 321 -22.18 8.79 12.75
C TRP A 321 -23.42 9.50 13.29
N GLY A 322 -23.66 10.75 12.86
CA GLY A 322 -24.79 11.56 13.32
C GLY A 322 -24.69 11.92 14.80
N GLN A 323 -23.48 12.11 15.34
CA GLN A 323 -23.23 12.51 16.74
C GLN A 323 -22.76 13.98 16.86
N GLY A 324 -22.89 14.77 15.79
CA GLY A 324 -22.37 16.13 15.73
C GLY A 324 -20.84 16.17 15.70
N ASP A 325 -20.25 17.22 16.26
CA ASP A 325 -18.81 17.45 16.28
C ASP A 325 -18.08 16.69 17.40
N ILE A 326 -18.30 15.38 17.54
CA ILE A 326 -17.55 14.60 18.55
C ILE A 326 -16.03 14.72 18.33
N PRO A 327 -15.23 14.62 19.41
CA PRO A 327 -13.77 14.72 19.35
C PRO A 327 -13.14 13.87 18.26
N PHE A 328 -12.23 14.46 17.48
CA PHE A 328 -11.39 13.75 16.52
C PHE A 328 -9.92 14.04 16.82
N LEU A 329 -9.26 13.12 17.51
CA LEU A 329 -7.87 13.24 17.91
C LEU A 329 -6.98 12.48 16.94
N PHE A 330 -5.89 13.09 16.50
CA PHE A 330 -5.00 12.44 15.53
C PHE A 330 -3.52 12.68 15.82
N ILE A 331 -2.67 11.86 15.21
CA ILE A 331 -1.23 11.90 15.40
C ILE A 331 -0.56 12.46 14.13
N GLN A 332 0.27 13.48 14.31
CA GLN A 332 1.13 14.02 13.27
C GLN A 332 2.09 12.94 12.76
N LEU A 333 2.43 12.94 11.47
CA LEU A 333 3.46 12.04 10.97
C LEU A 333 4.78 12.21 11.74
N PRO A 334 5.47 11.09 12.03
CA PRO A 334 6.77 11.13 12.66
C PRO A 334 7.84 11.57 11.65
N ARG A 335 9.07 11.81 12.12
CA ARG A 335 10.21 12.01 11.19
C ARG A 335 10.53 10.71 10.44
N PHE A 336 10.78 10.81 9.15
CA PHE A 336 11.21 9.71 8.28
C PHE A 336 11.94 10.28 7.08
N GLU A 337 13.08 9.71 6.70
CA GLU A 337 13.91 10.24 5.62
C GLU A 337 13.53 9.61 4.26
N THR A 338 13.35 10.45 3.25
CA THR A 338 13.01 10.01 1.88
C THR A 338 13.28 11.11 0.87
N LYS A 339 13.58 10.71 -0.38
CA LYS A 339 13.95 11.62 -1.47
C LYS A 339 12.77 12.07 -2.34
N THR A 340 11.66 11.31 -2.34
CA THR A 340 10.59 11.45 -3.37
C THR A 340 9.26 11.90 -2.80
N ARG A 341 9.21 12.21 -1.51
CA ARG A 341 7.98 12.55 -0.79
C ARG A 341 8.22 13.71 0.18
N TYR A 342 7.15 14.38 0.56
CA TYR A 342 7.20 15.68 1.23
C TYR A 342 6.49 15.60 2.59
N TRP A 343 7.15 14.97 3.56
CA TRP A 343 6.59 14.73 4.90
C TRP A 343 6.19 16.03 5.60
N TYR A 344 7.00 17.10 5.44
CA TYR A 344 6.75 18.40 6.04
C TYR A 344 5.45 19.07 5.55
N GLU A 345 5.09 18.94 4.26
CA GLU A 345 3.85 19.53 3.74
C GLU A 345 2.61 18.81 4.27
N LEU A 346 2.70 17.48 4.40
CA LEU A 346 1.61 16.71 5.00
C LEU A 346 1.49 16.95 6.51
N ARG A 347 2.61 17.11 7.22
CA ARG A 347 2.59 17.52 8.64
C ARG A 347 1.96 18.90 8.85
N GLU A 348 2.16 19.83 7.91
CA GLU A 348 1.46 21.11 7.91
C GLU A 348 -0.04 20.94 7.65
N ALA A 349 -0.44 20.08 6.71
CA ALA A 349 -1.84 19.79 6.47
C ALA A 349 -2.54 19.22 7.72
N GLN A 350 -1.85 18.34 8.47
CA GLN A 350 -2.32 17.83 9.77
C GLN A 350 -2.39 18.94 10.83
N TYR A 351 -1.37 19.79 10.93
CA TYR A 351 -1.38 20.93 11.85
C TYR A 351 -2.56 21.89 11.58
N LEU A 352 -2.75 22.30 10.33
CA LEU A 352 -3.84 23.20 9.93
C LEU A 352 -5.21 22.55 10.15
N THR A 353 -5.33 21.24 9.98
CA THR A 353 -6.56 20.51 10.31
C THR A 353 -6.89 20.67 11.81
N SER A 354 -5.88 20.54 12.69
CA SER A 354 -6.07 20.69 14.14
C SER A 354 -6.48 22.10 14.58
N HIS A 355 -6.17 23.11 13.76
CA HIS A 355 -6.48 24.51 14.03
C HIS A 355 -7.83 24.94 13.45
N HIS A 356 -8.18 24.43 12.27
CA HIS A 356 -9.35 24.90 11.51
C HIS A 356 -10.58 24.00 11.60
N VAL A 357 -10.44 22.76 12.05
CA VAL A 357 -11.57 21.84 12.20
C VAL A 357 -11.99 21.76 13.67
N LYS A 358 -13.27 22.06 13.94
CA LYS A 358 -13.83 22.06 15.30
C LYS A 358 -13.63 20.73 16.01
N ASN A 359 -13.41 20.79 17.33
CA ASN A 359 -13.24 19.63 18.20
C ASN A 359 -12.22 18.61 17.68
N THR A 360 -11.14 19.11 17.09
CA THR A 360 -9.99 18.30 16.70
C THR A 360 -8.76 18.73 17.49
N ALA A 361 -7.81 17.81 17.66
CA ALA A 361 -6.52 18.12 18.22
C ALA A 361 -5.46 17.11 17.76
N MET A 362 -4.21 17.56 17.68
CA MET A 362 -3.10 16.78 17.14
C MET A 362 -2.02 16.51 18.19
N VAL A 363 -1.51 15.29 18.21
CA VAL A 363 -0.28 14.89 18.90
C VAL A 363 0.91 15.06 17.96
N VAL A 364 1.98 15.70 18.42
CA VAL A 364 3.27 15.74 17.70
C VAL A 364 4.07 14.48 18.01
N ALA A 365 4.47 13.76 16.96
CA ALA A 365 5.24 12.50 17.04
C ALA A 365 6.62 12.58 16.37
N PHE A 366 7.09 13.77 15.99
CA PHE A 366 8.33 13.94 15.23
C PHE A 366 9.56 13.33 15.94
N ASP A 367 9.71 13.53 17.25
CA ASP A 367 10.84 12.97 18.05
C ASP A 367 10.82 11.45 18.16
N GLN A 368 9.64 10.85 18.00
CA GLN A 368 9.48 9.40 18.09
C GLN A 368 9.68 8.71 16.74
N GLY A 369 9.97 9.47 15.67
CA GLY A 369 10.26 8.91 14.36
C GLY A 369 11.67 8.38 14.19
N ASN A 370 11.82 7.46 13.24
CA ASN A 370 13.09 6.89 12.84
C ASN A 370 13.39 7.28 11.38
N PRO A 371 14.52 7.94 11.09
CA PRO A 371 14.87 8.32 9.72
C PRO A 371 14.95 7.12 8.76
N LYS A 372 15.26 5.92 9.27
CA LYS A 372 15.47 4.69 8.49
C LYS A 372 14.29 3.72 8.52
N ASP A 373 13.30 3.95 9.38
CA ASP A 373 12.13 3.08 9.52
C ASP A 373 10.86 3.90 9.70
N ILE A 374 9.95 3.76 8.74
CA ILE A 374 8.65 4.44 8.74
C ILE A 374 7.73 3.96 9.88
N HIS A 375 8.04 2.84 10.52
CA HIS A 375 7.29 2.25 11.63
C HIS A 375 8.07 2.30 12.95
N PRO A 376 8.25 3.48 13.57
CA PRO A 376 8.99 3.58 14.82
C PRO A 376 8.37 2.73 15.94
N ILE A 377 9.20 2.01 16.70
CA ILE A 377 8.75 1.04 17.71
C ILE A 377 8.37 1.66 19.06
N VAL A 378 8.69 2.94 19.28
CA VAL A 378 8.36 3.67 20.52
C VAL A 378 6.95 4.24 20.39
N LYS A 379 5.96 3.47 20.85
CA LYS A 379 4.52 3.79 20.76
C LYS A 379 3.90 4.27 22.08
N ASP A 380 4.54 3.94 23.20
CA ASP A 380 4.14 4.32 24.55
C ASP A 380 4.04 5.83 24.73
N THR A 381 5.07 6.57 24.31
CA THR A 381 5.13 8.03 24.42
C THR A 381 4.04 8.70 23.59
N VAL A 382 3.79 8.20 22.37
CA VAL A 382 2.76 8.75 21.47
C VAL A 382 1.36 8.47 22.02
N GLY A 383 1.11 7.23 22.50
CA GLY A 383 -0.16 6.87 23.13
C GLY A 383 -0.42 7.63 24.43
N TRP A 384 0.62 7.89 25.24
CA TRP A 384 0.55 8.76 26.41
C TRP A 384 0.22 10.21 26.04
N ARG A 385 0.89 10.81 25.05
CA ARG A 385 0.54 12.17 24.60
C ARG A 385 -0.91 12.26 24.12
N LEU A 386 -1.39 11.21 23.43
CA LEU A 386 -2.78 11.14 22.99
C LEU A 386 -3.76 11.07 24.16
N SER A 387 -3.43 10.33 25.24
CA SER A 387 -4.26 10.33 26.44
C SER A 387 -4.25 11.68 27.16
N GLN A 388 -3.09 12.33 27.29
CA GLN A 388 -3.01 13.68 27.87
C GLN A 388 -3.86 14.67 27.08
N LEU A 389 -3.82 14.58 25.74
CA LEU A 389 -4.62 15.41 24.85
C LEU A 389 -6.12 15.22 25.07
N ALA A 390 -6.58 13.97 25.20
CA ALA A 390 -7.97 13.68 25.54
C ALA A 390 -8.34 14.18 26.95
N LEU A 391 -7.50 13.95 27.96
CA LEU A 391 -7.75 14.42 29.33
C LEU A 391 -7.96 15.94 29.37
N GLY A 392 -7.08 16.68 28.70
CA GLY A 392 -7.16 18.14 28.64
C GLY A 392 -8.31 18.67 27.79
N LYS A 393 -8.46 18.17 26.54
CA LYS A 393 -9.38 18.75 25.54
C LYS A 393 -10.78 18.14 25.54
N VAL A 394 -10.94 16.91 26.03
CA VAL A 394 -12.21 16.17 25.97
C VAL A 394 -12.80 15.97 27.36
N TYR A 395 -11.97 15.68 28.36
CA TYR A 395 -12.43 15.49 29.74
C TYR A 395 -12.31 16.75 30.61
N GLY A 396 -11.76 17.84 30.09
CA GLY A 396 -11.66 19.12 30.78
C GLY A 396 -10.72 19.11 32.00
N LYS A 397 -9.82 18.13 32.10
CA LYS A 397 -8.81 18.09 33.17
C LYS A 397 -7.81 19.23 32.97
N LYS A 398 -7.42 19.89 34.05
CA LYS A 398 -6.42 20.96 34.04
C LYS A 398 -5.01 20.38 33.98
N VAL A 399 -4.61 19.87 32.81
CA VAL A 399 -3.29 19.27 32.56
C VAL A 399 -2.61 19.90 31.34
N VAL A 400 -1.27 19.99 31.37
CA VAL A 400 -0.51 20.29 30.16
C VAL A 400 -0.59 19.08 29.24
N CYS A 401 -1.07 19.30 28.02
CA CYS A 401 -1.40 18.22 27.09
C CYS A 401 -0.90 18.45 25.66
N GLN A 402 -0.21 19.56 25.43
CA GLN A 402 0.33 19.96 24.12
C GLN A 402 1.68 20.64 24.32
N GLY A 403 2.51 20.59 23.27
CA GLY A 403 3.81 21.25 23.26
C GLY A 403 3.77 22.68 22.74
N PRO A 404 4.91 23.37 22.75
CA PRO A 404 5.02 24.75 22.30
C PRO A 404 4.51 24.96 20.87
N GLU A 405 3.64 25.95 20.69
CA GLU A 405 3.06 26.29 19.39
C GLU A 405 3.44 27.73 19.04
N PHE A 406 3.99 27.95 17.85
CA PHE A 406 4.36 29.29 17.40
C PHE A 406 3.14 30.21 17.38
N LYS A 407 3.27 31.41 17.96
CA LYS A 407 2.18 32.39 18.05
C LYS A 407 2.47 33.65 17.24
N LYS A 408 3.65 34.25 17.42
CA LYS A 408 4.06 35.47 16.72
C LYS A 408 5.57 35.57 16.65
N MET A 409 6.05 36.36 15.70
CA MET A 409 7.45 36.78 15.60
C MET A 409 7.56 38.30 15.63
N THR A 410 8.62 38.82 16.24
CA THR A 410 8.94 40.25 16.27
C THR A 410 10.41 40.45 15.89
N LYS A 411 10.69 41.48 15.08
CA LYS A 411 12.07 41.85 14.75
C LYS A 411 12.71 42.58 15.93
N THR A 412 13.97 42.27 16.18
CA THR A 412 14.79 42.93 17.20
C THR A 412 15.81 43.85 16.55
N ALA A 413 16.32 44.83 17.29
CA ALA A 413 17.23 45.85 16.77
C ALA A 413 18.56 45.27 16.25
N ASP A 414 18.99 44.11 16.74
CA ASP A 414 20.25 43.45 16.37
C ASP A 414 20.10 42.46 15.19
N GLY A 415 18.99 42.56 14.45
CA GLY A 415 18.71 41.76 13.26
C GLY A 415 18.19 40.34 13.53
N SER A 416 17.91 39.98 14.78
CA SER A 416 17.29 38.69 15.13
C SER A 416 15.76 38.74 15.05
N LEU A 417 15.14 37.56 14.99
CA LEU A 417 13.71 37.39 15.23
C LEU A 417 13.48 36.83 16.65
N LEU A 418 12.58 37.45 17.40
CA LEU A 418 12.07 36.92 18.66
C LEU A 418 10.74 36.21 18.40
N LEU A 419 10.66 34.94 18.75
CA LEU A 419 9.51 34.06 18.52
C LEU A 419 8.80 33.79 19.85
N ASP A 420 7.50 34.06 19.92
CA ASP A 420 6.66 33.74 21.07
C ASP A 420 5.91 32.43 20.83
N PHE A 421 5.90 31.58 21.85
CA PHE A 421 5.18 30.31 21.84
C PHE A 421 4.00 30.33 22.81
N ALA A 422 2.86 29.79 22.36
CA ALA A 422 1.79 29.31 23.22
C ALA A 422 2.14 27.92 23.77
N ASN A 423 1.37 27.43 24.76
CA ASN A 423 1.50 26.08 25.30
C ASN A 423 2.90 25.71 25.83
N ALA A 424 3.66 26.72 26.29
CA ALA A 424 4.98 26.52 26.89
C ALA A 424 4.94 25.82 28.27
N GLY A 425 3.75 25.52 28.80
CA GLY A 425 3.58 24.90 30.11
C GLY A 425 4.27 25.72 31.21
N THR A 426 5.08 25.05 32.03
CA THR A 426 5.93 25.69 33.05
C THR A 426 7.20 26.33 32.48
N GLY A 427 7.52 26.10 31.21
CA GLY A 427 8.57 26.79 30.46
C GLY A 427 9.11 25.96 29.30
N LEU A 428 9.81 26.61 28.38
CA LEU A 428 10.57 25.94 27.32
C LEU A 428 11.84 25.29 27.86
N VAL A 429 12.29 24.22 27.20
CA VAL A 429 13.54 23.51 27.50
C VAL A 429 14.16 22.93 26.24
N SER A 430 15.50 22.84 26.21
CA SER A 430 16.21 21.97 25.27
C SER A 430 16.28 20.57 25.85
N LYS A 431 15.64 19.58 25.22
CA LYS A 431 15.52 18.21 25.76
C LYS A 431 16.86 17.51 25.97
N ASP A 432 17.87 17.87 25.19
CA ASP A 432 19.24 17.38 25.25
C ASP A 432 20.15 18.26 26.15
N ASN A 433 19.60 19.28 26.81
CA ASN A 433 20.33 20.31 27.56
C ASN A 433 21.36 21.10 26.75
N ALA A 434 21.24 21.13 25.41
CA ALA A 434 22.09 21.95 24.56
C ALA A 434 21.83 23.45 24.79
N ALA A 435 22.88 24.27 24.62
CA ALA A 435 22.77 25.73 24.70
C ALA A 435 21.94 26.33 23.55
N THR A 436 21.90 25.64 22.41
CA THR A 436 21.21 26.07 21.19
C THR A 436 20.16 25.04 20.73
N LEU A 437 19.08 25.53 20.17
CA LEU A 437 18.02 24.71 19.59
C LEU A 437 18.32 24.35 18.13
N SER A 438 17.95 23.13 17.73
CA SER A 438 18.09 22.64 16.36
C SER A 438 16.84 22.91 15.51
N GLY A 439 16.99 22.85 14.19
CA GLY A 439 15.85 22.76 13.26
C GLY A 439 15.23 24.08 12.81
N PHE A 440 15.78 25.24 13.22
CA PHE A 440 15.35 26.55 12.74
C PHE A 440 16.08 26.97 11.46
N THR A 441 15.34 27.56 10.53
CA THR A 441 15.91 28.29 9.38
C THR A 441 15.21 29.64 9.22
N VAL A 442 15.93 30.65 8.73
CA VAL A 442 15.39 31.99 8.46
C VAL A 442 15.67 32.41 7.01
N ALA A 443 14.79 33.24 6.45
CA ALA A 443 14.94 33.80 5.11
C ALA A 443 14.72 35.32 5.12
N GLY A 444 15.41 36.01 4.20
CA GLY A 444 15.16 37.40 3.86
C GLY A 444 14.07 37.51 2.79
N LYS A 445 13.92 38.71 2.21
CA LYS A 445 12.93 38.95 1.13
C LYS A 445 13.21 38.14 -0.14
N ASP A 446 14.41 37.59 -0.30
CA ASP A 446 14.81 36.73 -1.41
C ASP A 446 14.25 35.30 -1.32
N GLY A 447 13.68 34.93 -0.15
CA GLY A 447 13.09 33.61 0.09
C GLY A 447 14.09 32.47 0.22
N LYS A 448 15.39 32.75 0.35
CA LYS A 448 16.42 31.73 0.57
C LYS A 448 16.55 31.44 2.06
N PHE A 449 16.27 30.21 2.46
CA PHE A 449 16.34 29.79 3.86
C PHE A 449 17.73 29.30 4.25
N TYR A 450 18.25 29.82 5.37
CA TYR A 450 19.53 29.45 5.95
C TYR A 450 19.33 28.91 7.37
N PRO A 451 20.10 27.89 7.83
CA PRO A 451 20.09 27.45 9.22
C PRO A 451 20.32 28.60 10.19
N ALA A 452 19.52 28.69 11.24
CA ALA A 452 19.59 29.77 12.21
C ALA A 452 20.06 29.26 13.57
N GLU A 453 20.92 30.03 14.23
CA GLU A 453 21.16 29.88 15.65
C GLU A 453 19.88 30.24 16.40
N ALA A 454 19.47 29.41 17.35
CA ALA A 454 18.25 29.58 18.11
C ALA A 454 18.51 29.33 19.60
N ILE A 455 18.08 30.25 20.46
CA ILE A 455 18.28 30.16 21.92
C ILE A 455 16.99 30.49 22.67
N ILE A 456 16.75 29.82 23.79
CA ILE A 456 15.63 30.14 24.69
C ILE A 456 16.03 31.37 25.52
N VAL A 457 15.26 32.46 25.41
CA VAL A 457 15.56 33.75 26.09
C VAL A 457 14.52 34.15 27.12
N GLY A 458 13.50 33.32 27.32
CA GLY A 458 12.45 33.55 28.29
C GLY A 458 11.59 32.30 28.49
N LYS A 459 10.57 32.40 29.36
CA LYS A 459 9.69 31.28 29.69
C LYS A 459 9.04 30.64 28.45
N ASN A 460 8.70 31.45 27.45
CA ASN A 460 7.99 31.06 26.24
C ASN A 460 8.56 31.69 24.96
N GLN A 461 9.83 32.13 25.00
CA GLN A 461 10.45 32.90 23.92
C GLN A 461 11.73 32.25 23.41
N VAL A 462 11.88 32.23 22.09
CA VAL A 462 13.10 31.80 21.40
C VAL A 462 13.59 32.95 20.52
N LYS A 463 14.87 33.30 20.63
CA LYS A 463 15.53 34.23 19.73
C LYS A 463 16.24 33.45 18.63
N VAL A 464 16.03 33.80 17.36
CA VAL A 464 16.67 33.17 16.20
C VAL A 464 17.44 34.18 15.35
N LYS A 465 18.62 33.79 14.86
CA LYS A 465 19.52 34.66 14.08
C LYS A 465 20.31 33.86 13.03
N ASN A 466 20.58 34.49 11.89
CA ASN A 466 21.62 34.05 10.97
C ASN A 466 22.36 35.29 10.42
N ASN A 467 23.69 35.28 10.42
CA ASN A 467 24.50 36.46 10.02
C ASN A 467 24.48 36.75 8.51
N LEU A 468 24.14 35.77 7.67
CA LEU A 468 23.97 35.95 6.22
C LEU A 468 22.59 36.57 5.88
N VAL A 469 21.64 36.53 6.82
CA VAL A 469 20.29 37.08 6.65
C VAL A 469 20.13 38.31 7.54
N THR A 470 20.60 39.46 7.07
CA THR A 470 20.62 40.71 7.85
C THR A 470 19.22 41.30 8.12
N THR A 471 18.24 41.01 7.25
CA THR A 471 16.84 41.44 7.42
C THR A 471 15.90 40.24 7.28
N PRO A 472 15.83 39.36 8.30
CA PRO A 472 14.97 38.19 8.23
C PRO A 472 13.50 38.63 8.20
N VAL A 473 12.70 37.98 7.36
CA VAL A 473 11.26 38.21 7.23
C VAL A 473 10.46 36.94 7.49
N ASP A 474 11.08 35.77 7.34
CA ASP A 474 10.43 34.48 7.53
C ASP A 474 11.29 33.51 8.35
N VAL A 475 10.62 32.60 9.03
CA VAL A 475 11.22 31.52 9.82
C VAL A 475 10.48 30.21 9.57
N ARG A 476 11.24 29.11 9.55
CA ARG A 476 10.73 27.74 9.53
C ARG A 476 11.34 26.96 10.69
N TYR A 477 10.56 26.06 11.26
CA TYR A 477 11.00 25.10 12.26
C TYR A 477 10.60 23.69 11.84
N LEU A 478 11.61 22.83 11.66
CA LEU A 478 11.44 21.43 11.22
C LEU A 478 10.64 21.27 9.92
N TRP A 479 10.77 22.22 8.99
CA TRP A 479 10.24 22.14 7.61
C TRP A 479 11.10 21.23 6.72
N VAL A 480 11.22 19.97 7.13
CA VAL A 480 12.10 18.94 6.54
C VAL A 480 11.48 17.55 6.66
N ASN A 481 12.01 16.52 6.00
CA ASN A 481 11.52 15.15 6.17
C ASN A 481 11.98 14.55 7.51
N SER A 482 13.27 14.71 7.81
CA SER A 482 13.85 14.32 9.09
C SER A 482 14.96 15.30 9.51
N ALA A 483 15.07 15.53 10.81
CA ALA A 483 16.15 16.28 11.44
C ALA A 483 16.18 15.95 12.95
N ASP A 484 17.18 16.46 13.65
CA ASP A 484 17.21 16.45 15.10
C ASP A 484 16.32 17.58 15.65
N MET A 485 15.69 17.29 16.79
CA MET A 485 14.75 18.17 17.46
C MET A 485 15.01 18.17 18.96
N ASN A 486 15.15 19.36 19.54
CA ASN A 486 15.37 19.52 20.97
C ASN A 486 14.47 20.58 21.64
N LEU A 487 13.61 21.32 20.93
CA LEU A 487 12.68 22.28 21.57
C LEU A 487 11.42 21.59 22.13
N PHE A 488 11.27 21.62 23.45
CA PHE A 488 10.14 21.05 24.20
C PHE A 488 9.62 22.05 25.23
N ASN A 489 8.44 21.78 25.80
CA ASN A 489 8.11 22.30 27.13
C ASN A 489 8.65 21.36 28.22
N LYS A 490 8.74 21.87 29.45
CA LYS A 490 9.24 21.12 30.62
C LYS A 490 8.43 19.88 30.94
N GLU A 491 7.18 19.79 30.49
CA GLU A 491 6.30 18.62 30.66
C GLU A 491 6.56 17.52 29.61
N GLY A 492 7.51 17.72 28.70
CA GLY A 492 7.96 16.67 27.77
C GLY A 492 7.21 16.61 26.44
N PHE A 493 6.46 17.66 26.09
CA PHE A 493 5.81 17.78 24.78
C PHE A 493 6.67 18.59 23.80
N PRO A 494 6.94 18.05 22.60
CA PRO A 494 7.76 18.72 21.58
C PRO A 494 7.02 19.89 20.95
N ALA A 495 7.77 20.89 20.50
CA ALA A 495 7.22 21.99 19.73
C ALA A 495 6.64 21.53 18.39
N PHE A 496 5.58 22.19 17.95
CA PHE A 496 4.96 21.93 16.65
C PHE A 496 5.87 22.42 15.52
N PRO A 497 6.15 21.60 14.49
CA PRO A 497 6.74 22.06 13.24
C PRO A 497 5.89 23.16 12.59
N PHE A 498 6.52 24.22 12.08
CA PHE A 498 5.80 25.35 11.48
C PHE A 498 6.64 26.10 10.43
N ARG A 499 5.97 26.98 9.70
CA ARG A 499 6.55 27.98 8.78
C ARG A 499 5.74 29.28 8.85
N THR A 500 6.38 30.42 8.61
CA THR A 500 5.70 31.72 8.53
C THR A 500 5.45 32.19 7.10
N ASP A 501 6.19 31.66 6.15
CA ASP A 501 6.12 32.06 4.75
C ASP A 501 4.92 31.45 4.04
N LYS A 502 4.48 32.09 2.96
CA LYS A 502 3.34 31.65 2.12
C LYS A 502 3.76 31.12 0.75
N TYR A 503 5.02 30.70 0.59
CA TYR A 503 5.49 30.12 -0.67
C TYR A 503 4.68 28.89 -1.09
N ARG A 504 4.56 28.71 -2.40
CA ARG A 504 3.85 27.58 -3.01
C ARG A 504 4.38 26.24 -2.49
N LEU A 505 3.49 25.29 -2.23
CA LEU A 505 3.87 23.93 -1.87
C LEU A 505 4.37 23.16 -3.10
N VAL A 506 5.34 22.27 -2.91
CA VAL A 506 5.86 21.38 -3.96
C VAL A 506 4.76 20.44 -4.46
N THR A 507 3.86 20.01 -3.58
CA THR A 507 2.75 19.13 -3.94
C THR A 507 1.52 19.85 -4.49
N GLU A 508 1.57 21.16 -4.68
CA GLU A 508 0.44 21.93 -5.18
C GLU A 508 0.15 21.65 -6.65
N GLY A 509 -1.05 21.11 -6.92
CA GLY A 509 -1.47 20.64 -8.25
C GLY A 509 -1.27 19.13 -8.46
N VAL A 510 -0.78 18.40 -7.45
CA VAL A 510 -0.65 16.94 -7.48
C VAL A 510 -1.85 16.29 -6.79
N TYR A 511 -2.73 15.65 -7.57
CA TYR A 511 -4.00 15.10 -7.07
C TYR A 511 -4.00 13.58 -6.90
N VAL A 512 -3.13 12.88 -7.65
CA VAL A 512 -2.85 11.44 -7.51
C VAL A 512 -1.38 11.22 -7.19
N ASN A 513 -1.05 10.15 -6.48
CA ASN A 513 0.35 9.86 -6.20
C ASN A 513 1.08 9.71 -7.54
N PRO A 514 2.18 10.46 -7.77
CA PRO A 514 2.86 10.39 -9.04
C PRO A 514 3.46 9.01 -9.21
N GLU A 515 3.17 8.40 -10.35
CA GLU A 515 3.90 7.23 -10.84
C GLU A 515 5.36 7.65 -11.10
N PRO A 516 6.33 6.71 -11.01
CA PRO A 516 7.69 6.99 -11.42
C PRO A 516 7.68 7.51 -12.86
N VAL A 517 8.22 8.72 -13.08
CA VAL A 517 8.44 9.21 -14.44
C VAL A 517 9.54 8.36 -15.05
N LEU A 518 9.18 7.57 -16.04
CA LEU A 518 10.14 6.77 -16.80
C LEU A 518 10.75 7.63 -17.90
N PRO A 519 12.07 7.55 -18.13
CA PRO A 519 12.67 8.15 -19.31
C PRO A 519 12.20 7.41 -20.58
N ASP A 520 12.42 8.01 -21.76
CA ASP A 520 12.25 7.30 -23.04
C ASP A 520 13.18 6.08 -23.07
N LEU A 521 12.60 4.89 -23.20
CA LEU A 521 13.32 3.63 -23.07
C LEU A 521 13.74 3.06 -24.43
N ASP A 522 14.97 2.57 -24.51
CA ASP A 522 15.35 1.66 -25.59
C ASP A 522 14.85 0.25 -25.23
N LEU A 523 13.87 -0.25 -25.99
CA LEU A 523 13.16 -1.49 -25.67
C LEU A 523 13.78 -2.69 -26.39
N PHE A 524 13.87 -3.82 -25.68
CA PHE A 524 14.37 -5.09 -26.20
C PHE A 524 13.39 -6.22 -25.87
N LEU A 525 12.99 -6.98 -26.90
CA LEU A 525 12.12 -8.15 -26.76
C LEU A 525 12.95 -9.43 -26.73
N PHE A 526 12.83 -10.20 -25.66
CA PHE A 526 13.53 -11.48 -25.45
C PHE A 526 12.52 -12.62 -25.52
N ILE A 527 12.62 -13.45 -26.56
CA ILE A 527 11.71 -14.55 -26.84
C ILE A 527 12.48 -15.83 -27.20
N GLY A 528 11.82 -16.98 -27.08
CA GLY A 528 12.43 -18.29 -27.28
C GLY A 528 12.15 -19.24 -26.10
N GLN A 529 13.10 -20.11 -25.76
CA GLN A 529 12.86 -21.20 -24.81
C GLN A 529 13.63 -21.10 -23.49
N SER A 530 14.04 -22.24 -22.90
CA SER A 530 14.53 -22.31 -21.51
C SER A 530 15.81 -21.52 -21.30
N ASN A 531 16.74 -21.53 -22.25
CA ASN A 531 17.95 -20.73 -22.19
C ASN A 531 17.68 -19.22 -22.28
N MET A 532 16.65 -18.78 -23.01
CA MET A 532 16.20 -17.37 -22.96
C MET A 532 15.51 -17.03 -21.64
N ALA A 533 14.64 -17.93 -21.16
CA ALA A 533 13.92 -17.75 -19.90
C ALA A 533 14.87 -17.67 -18.69
N GLY A 534 16.03 -18.33 -18.79
CA GLY A 534 17.04 -18.41 -17.75
C GLY A 534 16.82 -19.61 -16.82
N ARG A 535 17.87 -20.44 -16.70
CA ARG A 535 17.94 -21.60 -15.78
C ARG A 535 19.15 -21.55 -14.86
N GLY A 536 20.09 -20.64 -15.10
CA GLY A 536 21.25 -20.47 -14.24
C GLY A 536 20.83 -20.14 -12.80
N TYR A 537 21.48 -20.75 -11.82
CA TYR A 537 21.20 -20.49 -10.42
C TYR A 537 21.45 -19.02 -10.07
N ILE A 538 20.50 -18.39 -9.37
CA ILE A 538 20.66 -17.01 -8.90
C ILE A 538 21.49 -17.06 -7.60
N THR A 539 22.67 -16.46 -7.66
CA THR A 539 23.57 -16.27 -6.50
C THR A 539 23.61 -14.79 -6.12
N ASP A 540 24.28 -14.46 -5.01
CA ASP A 540 24.46 -13.05 -4.60
C ASP A 540 25.19 -12.20 -5.66
N ASN A 541 25.99 -12.81 -6.53
CA ASN A 541 26.64 -12.13 -7.66
C ASN A 541 25.65 -11.65 -8.73
N TYR A 542 24.48 -12.28 -8.81
CA TYR A 542 23.43 -12.03 -9.81
C TYR A 542 22.16 -11.47 -9.20
N LYS A 543 22.24 -11.05 -7.93
CA LYS A 543 21.19 -10.38 -7.18
C LYS A 543 21.23 -8.88 -7.43
N GLY A 544 20.07 -8.24 -7.32
CA GLY A 544 19.93 -6.79 -7.30
C GLY A 544 19.34 -6.18 -8.57
N ASN A 545 18.98 -4.90 -8.45
CA ASN A 545 18.42 -4.13 -9.54
C ASN A 545 19.49 -3.82 -10.58
N ILE A 546 19.12 -3.92 -11.86
CA ILE A 546 19.95 -3.48 -12.97
C ILE A 546 19.79 -1.96 -13.10
N LYS A 547 20.91 -1.22 -13.07
CA LYS A 547 20.91 0.24 -13.19
C LYS A 547 20.23 0.67 -14.50
N ASN A 548 19.39 1.70 -14.44
CA ASN A 548 18.68 2.29 -15.59
C ASN A 548 17.94 1.27 -16.49
N THR A 549 17.49 0.15 -15.92
CA THR A 549 16.82 -0.91 -16.68
C THR A 549 15.49 -1.25 -16.03
N TYR A 550 14.47 -1.42 -16.85
CA TYR A 550 13.10 -1.67 -16.44
C TYR A 550 12.55 -2.94 -17.07
N LEU A 551 11.63 -3.62 -16.41
CA LEU A 551 11.00 -4.87 -16.84
C LEU A 551 9.48 -4.69 -16.95
N LEU A 552 8.90 -5.17 -18.05
CA LEU A 552 7.46 -5.12 -18.27
C LEU A 552 6.70 -6.03 -17.29
N THR A 553 5.84 -5.41 -16.49
CA THR A 553 4.99 -6.07 -15.49
C THR A 553 3.78 -6.77 -16.13
N PRO A 554 3.05 -7.63 -15.39
CA PRO A 554 1.84 -8.28 -15.90
C PRO A 554 0.70 -7.31 -16.21
N VAL A 555 0.69 -6.13 -15.58
CA VAL A 555 -0.36 -5.10 -15.73
C VAL A 555 -0.01 -4.04 -16.80
N GLY A 556 1.07 -4.25 -17.57
CA GLY A 556 1.45 -3.37 -18.67
C GLY A 556 2.26 -2.13 -18.26
N GLY A 557 2.63 -1.98 -16.98
CA GLY A 557 3.60 -0.98 -16.52
C GLY A 557 5.03 -1.50 -16.49
N MET A 558 5.99 -0.66 -16.10
CA MET A 558 7.41 -1.01 -16.00
C MET A 558 7.92 -0.87 -14.56
N GLU A 559 8.72 -1.83 -14.09
CA GLU A 559 9.40 -1.76 -12.78
C GLU A 559 10.92 -1.90 -12.93
N SER A 560 11.72 -1.54 -11.92
CA SER A 560 13.16 -1.78 -11.96
C SER A 560 13.47 -3.27 -12.20
N ALA A 561 14.27 -3.55 -13.22
CA ALA A 561 14.58 -4.91 -13.64
C ALA A 561 15.51 -5.61 -12.65
N ARG A 562 15.15 -6.85 -12.28
CA ARG A 562 15.99 -7.76 -11.48
C ARG A 562 15.65 -9.21 -11.80
N ASN A 563 16.62 -10.10 -11.60
CA ASN A 563 16.42 -11.54 -11.78
C ASN A 563 15.32 -12.08 -10.84
N PRO A 564 14.62 -13.15 -11.26
CA PRO A 564 14.63 -13.72 -12.61
C PRO A 564 13.82 -12.86 -13.59
N LEU A 565 14.39 -12.51 -14.75
CA LEU A 565 13.77 -11.55 -15.67
C LEU A 565 12.56 -12.10 -16.44
N ASN A 566 12.43 -13.43 -16.56
CA ASN A 566 11.26 -14.08 -17.18
C ASN A 566 10.05 -14.23 -16.22
N LYS A 567 10.12 -13.70 -14.98
CA LYS A 567 9.06 -13.86 -13.96
C LYS A 567 7.67 -13.36 -14.39
N TYR A 568 7.61 -12.37 -15.29
CA TYR A 568 6.37 -11.78 -15.78
C TYR A 568 5.93 -12.26 -17.15
N SER A 569 6.65 -13.21 -17.74
CA SER A 569 6.18 -13.85 -18.96
C SER A 569 4.80 -14.48 -18.73
N THR A 570 3.91 -14.26 -19.69
CA THR A 570 2.55 -14.81 -19.67
C THR A 570 2.49 -16.28 -20.03
N ILE A 571 3.56 -16.79 -20.63
CA ILE A 571 3.69 -18.16 -21.12
C ILE A 571 4.70 -18.98 -20.30
N ARG A 572 5.38 -18.40 -19.29
CA ARG A 572 6.42 -19.12 -18.52
C ARG A 572 5.95 -20.44 -17.91
N LYS A 573 6.93 -21.29 -17.59
CA LYS A 573 6.76 -22.41 -16.66
C LYS A 573 6.69 -21.88 -15.20
N ARG A 574 6.69 -22.78 -14.22
CA ARG A 574 6.67 -22.44 -12.80
C ARG A 574 7.76 -21.44 -12.39
N LEU A 575 7.47 -20.63 -11.38
CA LEU A 575 8.35 -19.59 -10.86
C LEU A 575 9.68 -20.11 -10.31
N ASP A 576 9.71 -21.30 -9.71
CA ASP A 576 10.92 -21.95 -9.17
C ASP A 576 11.95 -22.35 -10.24
N LEU A 577 11.50 -22.48 -11.50
CA LEU A 577 12.36 -22.79 -12.64
C LEU A 577 12.94 -21.54 -13.32
N GLN A 578 12.63 -20.34 -12.83
CA GLN A 578 13.14 -19.11 -13.43
C GLN A 578 14.45 -18.71 -12.75
N GLY A 579 15.52 -18.61 -13.53
CA GLY A 579 16.87 -18.29 -13.06
C GLY A 579 17.49 -17.09 -13.75
N VAL A 580 18.82 -17.06 -13.77
CA VAL A 580 19.63 -16.13 -14.56
C VAL A 580 19.52 -16.53 -16.03
N GLY A 581 19.15 -15.56 -16.87
CA GLY A 581 19.15 -15.65 -18.33
C GLY A 581 20.01 -14.55 -18.96
N PRO A 582 20.15 -14.54 -20.29
CA PRO A 582 21.11 -13.67 -20.96
C PRO A 582 20.69 -12.20 -20.90
N ALA A 583 19.39 -11.92 -20.71
CA ALA A 583 18.86 -10.56 -20.58
C ALA A 583 19.50 -9.76 -19.42
N TYR A 584 20.02 -10.43 -18.38
CA TYR A 584 20.61 -9.76 -17.21
C TYR A 584 21.93 -9.07 -17.56
N SER A 585 22.91 -9.82 -18.08
CA SER A 585 24.20 -9.25 -18.46
C SER A 585 24.11 -8.43 -19.74
N PHE A 586 23.16 -8.76 -20.63
CA PHE A 586 22.82 -7.92 -21.79
C PHE A 586 22.52 -6.49 -21.36
N ALA A 587 21.55 -6.32 -20.45
CA ALA A 587 21.10 -5.00 -20.04
C ALA A 587 22.21 -4.22 -19.33
N LYS A 588 23.01 -4.88 -18.47
CA LYS A 588 24.19 -4.27 -17.84
C LYS A 588 25.22 -3.81 -18.88
N ALA A 589 25.49 -4.62 -19.90
CA ALA A 589 26.47 -4.28 -20.92
C ALA A 589 26.00 -3.09 -21.78
N ILE A 590 24.76 -3.11 -22.27
CA ILE A 590 24.22 -1.99 -23.07
C ILE A 590 24.16 -0.71 -22.24
N THR A 591 23.58 -0.72 -21.03
CA THR A 591 23.50 0.49 -20.19
C THR A 591 24.87 1.07 -19.85
N ASN A 592 25.89 0.23 -19.64
CA ASN A 592 27.26 0.68 -19.42
C ASN A 592 27.90 1.28 -20.68
N LYS A 593 27.61 0.74 -21.86
CA LYS A 593 28.16 1.22 -23.14
C LYS A 593 27.49 2.51 -23.64
N THR A 594 26.18 2.63 -23.49
CA THR A 594 25.40 3.73 -24.09
C THR A 594 24.96 4.79 -23.09
N GLY A 595 24.88 4.46 -21.79
CA GLY A 595 24.22 5.29 -20.78
C GLY A 595 22.69 5.39 -20.93
N ARG A 596 22.11 4.81 -21.98
CA ARG A 596 20.67 4.88 -22.29
C ARG A 596 19.86 4.00 -21.35
N PRO A 597 18.68 4.44 -20.89
CA PRO A 597 17.79 3.61 -20.09
C PRO A 597 17.08 2.57 -20.96
N LEU A 598 16.90 1.36 -20.40
CA LEU A 598 16.38 0.20 -21.15
C LEU A 598 15.04 -0.28 -20.61
N GLY A 599 14.18 -0.75 -21.51
CA GLY A 599 13.00 -1.54 -21.16
C GLY A 599 13.10 -2.96 -21.71
N LEU A 600 12.94 -3.95 -20.84
CA LEU A 600 13.02 -5.36 -21.19
C LEU A 600 11.63 -5.97 -21.25
N VAL A 601 11.35 -6.69 -22.31
CA VAL A 601 10.19 -7.59 -22.41
C VAL A 601 10.71 -9.00 -22.55
N VAL A 602 10.81 -9.73 -21.44
CA VAL A 602 11.17 -11.15 -21.46
C VAL A 602 9.91 -11.99 -21.46
N ASN A 603 9.71 -12.77 -22.52
CA ASN A 603 8.55 -13.61 -22.69
C ASN A 603 8.95 -14.96 -23.30
N ALA A 604 9.59 -15.84 -22.52
CA ALA A 604 10.13 -17.10 -23.01
C ALA A 604 9.46 -18.34 -22.37
N ARG A 605 9.30 -19.41 -23.16
CA ARG A 605 8.68 -20.69 -22.77
C ARG A 605 9.66 -21.85 -22.89
N GLY A 606 10.11 -22.39 -21.77
CA GLY A 606 10.97 -23.58 -21.77
C GLY A 606 10.29 -24.80 -22.41
N GLY A 607 11.00 -25.48 -23.32
CA GLY A 607 10.50 -26.64 -24.06
C GLY A 607 9.51 -26.30 -25.19
N SER A 608 9.47 -25.04 -25.64
CA SER A 608 8.73 -24.67 -26.85
C SER A 608 9.51 -25.07 -28.10
N SER A 609 8.79 -25.54 -29.12
CA SER A 609 9.31 -25.67 -30.48
C SER A 609 8.99 -24.41 -31.29
N ILE A 610 9.66 -24.21 -32.42
CA ILE A 610 9.39 -23.06 -33.30
C ILE A 610 7.93 -23.07 -33.80
N ASN A 611 7.29 -24.24 -33.91
CA ASN A 611 5.88 -24.35 -34.28
C ASN A 611 4.95 -23.62 -33.30
N SER A 612 5.26 -23.63 -32.00
CA SER A 612 4.48 -22.90 -30.99
C SER A 612 4.61 -21.37 -31.12
N TRP A 613 5.64 -20.90 -31.82
CA TRP A 613 5.94 -19.49 -32.05
C TRP A 613 5.41 -18.96 -33.40
N MET A 614 4.85 -19.81 -34.25
CA MET A 614 4.29 -19.38 -35.52
C MET A 614 2.99 -18.59 -35.30
N LYS A 615 2.72 -17.63 -36.19
CA LYS A 615 1.50 -16.83 -36.15
C LYS A 615 0.28 -17.74 -36.33
N GLY A 616 -0.70 -17.63 -35.43
CA GLY A 616 -1.88 -18.50 -35.42
C GLY A 616 -1.67 -19.90 -34.81
N ALA A 617 -0.50 -20.17 -34.22
CA ALA A 617 -0.27 -21.42 -33.51
C ALA A 617 -1.20 -21.57 -32.30
N LYS A 618 -1.63 -22.80 -31.99
CA LYS A 618 -2.52 -23.12 -30.87
C LYS A 618 -1.99 -22.66 -29.51
N ASP A 619 -0.67 -22.70 -29.33
CA ASP A 619 0.02 -22.24 -28.12
C ASP A 619 -0.07 -20.71 -27.93
N ASN A 620 -0.27 -19.96 -29.02
CA ASN A 620 -0.44 -18.51 -29.03
C ASN A 620 0.77 -17.69 -28.51
N TYR A 621 1.99 -18.24 -28.53
CA TYR A 621 3.17 -17.54 -27.97
C TYR A 621 3.56 -16.30 -28.78
N TYR A 622 3.33 -16.35 -30.11
CA TYR A 622 3.52 -15.22 -31.01
C TYR A 622 2.69 -13.99 -30.57
N ASP A 623 1.38 -14.17 -30.45
CA ASP A 623 0.46 -13.07 -30.14
C ASP A 623 0.63 -12.58 -28.70
N GLU A 624 1.00 -13.45 -27.77
CA GLU A 624 1.38 -13.06 -26.40
C GLU A 624 2.64 -12.17 -26.39
N ALA A 625 3.69 -12.55 -27.13
CA ALA A 625 4.90 -11.71 -27.24
C ALA A 625 4.59 -10.35 -27.88
N LEU A 626 3.80 -10.35 -28.96
CA LEU A 626 3.38 -9.14 -29.68
C LEU A 626 2.52 -8.22 -28.79
N SER A 627 1.57 -8.77 -28.05
CA SER A 627 0.73 -8.05 -27.10
C SER A 627 1.58 -7.37 -26.01
N ARG A 628 2.56 -8.11 -25.46
CA ARG A 628 3.45 -7.59 -24.41
C ARG A 628 4.35 -6.48 -24.92
N ILE A 629 5.00 -6.64 -26.07
CA ILE A 629 5.89 -5.59 -26.59
C ILE A 629 5.13 -4.33 -26.99
N ARG A 630 3.90 -4.44 -27.51
CA ARG A 630 3.03 -3.28 -27.77
C ARG A 630 2.67 -2.51 -26.51
N GLN A 631 2.49 -3.20 -25.37
CA GLN A 631 2.31 -2.52 -24.08
C GLN A 631 3.57 -1.76 -23.68
N ALA A 632 4.75 -2.35 -23.87
CA ALA A 632 6.03 -1.72 -23.56
C ALA A 632 6.36 -0.51 -24.44
N MET A 633 5.95 -0.53 -25.73
CA MET A 633 6.17 0.57 -26.68
C MET A 633 5.49 1.89 -26.30
N LYS A 634 4.61 1.89 -25.27
CA LYS A 634 4.11 3.13 -24.65
C LYS A 634 5.20 3.91 -23.88
N PHE A 635 6.31 3.26 -23.54
CA PHE A 635 7.40 3.82 -22.74
C PHE A 635 8.69 4.04 -23.54
N GLY A 636 8.70 3.73 -24.83
CA GLY A 636 9.86 3.96 -25.69
C GLY A 636 9.87 3.16 -26.98
N THR A 637 11.05 3.00 -27.57
CA THR A 637 11.22 2.48 -28.93
C THR A 637 11.83 1.08 -28.92
N LEU A 638 11.19 0.12 -29.62
CA LEU A 638 11.76 -1.22 -29.83
C LEU A 638 12.99 -1.17 -30.73
N LYS A 639 14.15 -1.51 -30.15
CA LYS A 639 15.45 -1.50 -30.82
C LYS A 639 15.81 -2.83 -31.46
N ALA A 640 15.55 -3.96 -30.79
CA ALA A 640 15.85 -5.28 -31.34
C ALA A 640 15.01 -6.40 -30.71
N ILE A 641 14.94 -7.52 -31.41
CA ILE A 641 14.43 -8.80 -30.90
C ILE A 641 15.61 -9.74 -30.68
N ILE A 642 15.69 -10.29 -29.48
CA ILE A 642 16.67 -11.30 -29.08
C ILE A 642 15.96 -12.65 -29.04
N TRP A 643 16.45 -13.59 -29.84
CA TRP A 643 15.91 -14.92 -30.01
C TRP A 643 16.91 -15.97 -29.55
N HIS A 644 16.47 -16.86 -28.67
CA HIS A 644 17.25 -18.03 -28.28
C HIS A 644 16.35 -19.25 -28.17
N GLN A 645 16.33 -20.04 -29.23
CA GLN A 645 15.54 -21.25 -29.34
C GLN A 645 16.12 -22.17 -30.41
N GLY A 646 15.88 -23.46 -30.25
CA GLY A 646 16.21 -24.48 -31.24
C GLY A 646 16.43 -25.85 -30.64
N GLU A 647 16.62 -25.96 -29.31
CA GLU A 647 16.93 -27.24 -28.68
C GLU A 647 15.82 -28.29 -28.89
N SER A 648 14.55 -27.85 -28.95
CA SER A 648 13.38 -28.71 -29.24
C SER A 648 13.23 -29.07 -30.72
N ASP A 649 13.95 -28.40 -31.62
CA ASP A 649 13.88 -28.56 -33.09
C ASP A 649 15.23 -28.95 -33.70
N SER A 650 16.21 -29.26 -32.85
CA SER A 650 17.63 -29.39 -33.21
C SER A 650 17.93 -30.49 -34.22
N ASN A 651 16.97 -31.39 -34.48
CA ASN A 651 17.07 -32.47 -35.46
C ASN A 651 16.61 -32.10 -36.87
N ALA A 652 16.10 -30.88 -37.10
CA ALA A 652 15.52 -30.46 -38.38
C ALA A 652 15.98 -29.05 -38.83
N PRO A 653 17.29 -28.80 -38.98
CA PRO A 653 17.84 -27.47 -39.28
C PRO A 653 17.29 -26.85 -40.58
N GLU A 654 17.12 -27.65 -41.63
CA GLU A 654 16.61 -27.18 -42.93
C GLU A 654 15.16 -26.67 -42.86
N THR A 655 14.30 -27.35 -42.10
CA THR A 655 12.92 -26.90 -41.91
C THR A 655 12.84 -25.73 -40.93
N TYR A 656 13.77 -25.68 -39.97
CA TYR A 656 13.81 -24.63 -38.97
C TYR A 656 14.08 -23.25 -39.57
N ILE A 657 15.08 -23.12 -40.46
CA ILE A 657 15.45 -21.82 -41.05
C ILE A 657 14.29 -21.20 -41.83
N LEU A 658 13.49 -22.01 -42.55
CA LEU A 658 12.30 -21.54 -43.29
C LEU A 658 11.23 -20.97 -42.35
N LYS A 659 10.99 -21.63 -41.22
CA LYS A 659 10.04 -21.17 -40.20
C LYS A 659 10.56 -19.92 -39.48
N LEU A 660 11.86 -19.83 -39.24
CA LEU A 660 12.48 -18.65 -38.65
C LEU A 660 12.36 -17.45 -39.58
N GLN A 661 12.58 -17.61 -40.89
CA GLN A 661 12.35 -16.57 -41.88
C GLN A 661 10.91 -16.05 -41.85
N GLU A 662 9.93 -16.96 -41.83
CA GLU A 662 8.51 -16.60 -41.73
C GLU A 662 8.18 -15.89 -40.40
N LEU A 663 8.70 -16.38 -39.28
CA LEU A 663 8.52 -15.77 -37.96
C LEU A 663 9.05 -14.33 -37.94
N VAL A 664 10.28 -14.11 -38.42
CA VAL A 664 10.90 -12.77 -38.44
C VAL A 664 10.13 -11.83 -39.37
N ALA A 665 9.73 -12.30 -40.55
CA ALA A 665 8.94 -11.51 -41.49
C ALA A 665 7.61 -11.08 -40.89
N ASN A 666 6.91 -12.00 -40.21
CA ASN A 666 5.65 -11.72 -39.53
C ASN A 666 5.83 -10.72 -38.38
N LEU A 667 6.84 -10.92 -37.52
CA LEU A 667 7.13 -10.00 -36.40
C LEU A 667 7.42 -8.58 -36.91
N ARG A 668 8.27 -8.45 -37.93
CA ARG A 668 8.60 -7.15 -38.54
C ARG A 668 7.39 -6.45 -39.14
N LYS A 669 6.52 -7.21 -39.82
CA LYS A 669 5.26 -6.71 -40.38
C LYS A 669 4.32 -6.22 -39.28
N ASP A 670 4.07 -7.04 -38.27
CA ASP A 670 3.10 -6.73 -37.21
C ASP A 670 3.59 -5.66 -36.20
N LEU A 671 4.92 -5.45 -36.14
CA LEU A 671 5.57 -4.36 -35.39
C LEU A 671 5.86 -3.13 -36.25
N ASN A 672 5.48 -3.16 -37.54
CA ASN A 672 5.69 -2.10 -38.51
C ASN A 672 7.16 -1.60 -38.57
N ASN A 673 8.11 -2.53 -38.58
CA ASN A 673 9.53 -2.22 -38.71
C ASN A 673 10.24 -3.30 -39.55
N ALA A 674 10.33 -3.05 -40.86
CA ALA A 674 10.93 -3.96 -41.82
C ALA A 674 12.44 -4.20 -41.62
N ARG A 675 13.13 -3.30 -40.90
CA ARG A 675 14.57 -3.38 -40.62
C ARG A 675 14.88 -3.71 -39.16
N LEU A 676 13.88 -4.11 -38.37
CA LEU A 676 14.05 -4.39 -36.95
C LEU A 676 15.16 -5.46 -36.76
N PRO A 677 16.26 -5.13 -36.06
CA PRO A 677 17.32 -6.08 -35.77
C PRO A 677 16.79 -7.34 -35.08
N PHE A 678 17.22 -8.50 -35.58
CA PHE A 678 16.86 -9.80 -35.03
C PHE A 678 18.13 -10.59 -34.72
N ILE A 679 18.37 -10.90 -33.45
CA ILE A 679 19.64 -11.48 -33.00
C ILE A 679 19.38 -12.88 -32.47
N VAL A 680 19.92 -13.89 -33.16
CA VAL A 680 19.85 -15.30 -32.77
C VAL A 680 21.09 -15.70 -31.99
N GLY A 681 21.00 -16.75 -31.17
CA GLY A 681 22.18 -17.33 -30.52
C GLY A 681 22.26 -18.83 -30.73
N GLU A 682 23.48 -19.33 -30.84
CA GLU A 682 23.80 -20.75 -30.90
C GLU A 682 23.33 -21.48 -29.65
N LEU A 683 22.94 -22.74 -29.83
CA LEU A 683 22.55 -23.65 -28.76
C LEU A 683 23.78 -24.07 -27.95
N ALA A 684 23.55 -24.56 -26.73
CA ALA A 684 24.60 -25.22 -25.96
C ALA A 684 25.16 -26.41 -26.76
N GLU A 685 26.45 -26.71 -26.57
CA GLU A 685 26.99 -28.00 -26.97
C GLU A 685 26.52 -29.03 -25.94
N TRP A 686 25.41 -29.69 -26.24
CA TRP A 686 24.84 -30.75 -25.41
C TRP A 686 24.55 -31.97 -26.28
N ARG A 687 24.68 -33.17 -25.67
CA ARG A 687 24.76 -34.48 -26.34
C ARG A 687 26.06 -34.63 -27.15
N ILE A 688 27.03 -35.37 -26.58
CA ILE A 688 28.36 -35.62 -27.16
C ILE A 688 28.32 -36.15 -28.62
N ASN A 689 27.21 -36.79 -29.05
CA ASN A 689 26.98 -37.27 -30.42
C ASN A 689 25.72 -36.64 -31.07
N GLY A 690 25.34 -35.42 -30.68
CA GLY A 690 24.06 -34.79 -31.00
C GLY A 690 24.03 -33.91 -32.24
N THR A 691 22.84 -33.38 -32.54
CA THR A 691 22.56 -32.52 -33.71
C THR A 691 22.84 -31.03 -33.45
N SER A 692 23.36 -30.66 -32.28
CA SER A 692 23.60 -29.27 -31.86
C SER A 692 24.63 -28.56 -32.74
N GLU A 693 25.69 -29.26 -33.20
CA GLU A 693 26.69 -28.64 -34.09
C GLU A 693 26.11 -28.32 -35.45
N THR A 694 25.49 -29.29 -36.13
CA THR A 694 24.81 -29.06 -37.42
C THR A 694 23.73 -27.99 -37.32
N PHE A 695 23.03 -27.93 -36.19
CA PHE A 695 22.05 -26.87 -35.96
C PHE A 695 22.71 -25.49 -35.76
N ASN A 696 23.82 -25.43 -35.02
CA ASN A 696 24.60 -24.21 -34.84
C ASN A 696 25.24 -23.73 -36.16
N GLU A 697 25.71 -24.64 -37.01
CA GLU A 697 26.15 -24.34 -38.38
C GLU A 697 25.05 -23.63 -39.18
N MET A 698 23.81 -24.12 -39.11
CA MET A 698 22.65 -23.45 -39.70
C MET A 698 22.37 -22.09 -39.04
N LEU A 699 22.43 -21.97 -37.71
CA LEU A 699 22.22 -20.68 -37.04
C LEU A 699 23.25 -19.63 -37.47
N ARG A 700 24.50 -20.02 -37.77
CA ARG A 700 25.55 -19.12 -38.29
C ARG A 700 25.20 -18.58 -39.68
N THR A 701 24.39 -19.27 -40.48
CA THR A 701 23.96 -18.77 -41.81
C THR A 701 22.74 -17.85 -41.75
N VAL A 702 22.08 -17.69 -40.60
CA VAL A 702 20.89 -16.81 -40.45
C VAL A 702 21.09 -15.39 -41.02
N PRO A 703 22.22 -14.69 -40.80
CA PRO A 703 22.48 -13.37 -41.40
C PRO A 703 22.52 -13.35 -42.94
N GLN A 704 22.77 -14.50 -43.58
CA GLN A 704 22.76 -14.64 -45.04
C GLN A 704 21.33 -14.80 -45.59
N HIS A 705 20.42 -15.33 -44.78
CA HIS A 705 19.04 -15.65 -45.16
C HIS A 705 18.00 -14.64 -44.64
N ILE A 706 18.33 -13.89 -43.59
CA ILE A 706 17.45 -12.92 -42.94
C ILE A 706 18.21 -11.57 -42.83
N PRO A 707 17.88 -10.56 -43.65
CA PRO A 707 18.52 -9.24 -43.55
C PRO A 707 18.35 -8.60 -42.16
N TYR A 708 19.29 -7.74 -41.76
CA TYR A 708 19.31 -7.10 -40.43
C TYR A 708 19.26 -8.11 -39.29
N SER A 709 19.94 -9.24 -39.44
CA SER A 709 20.06 -10.25 -38.40
C SER A 709 21.51 -10.57 -38.08
N TYR A 710 21.73 -11.07 -36.87
CA TYR A 710 23.04 -11.36 -36.31
C TYR A 710 22.98 -12.70 -35.57
N CYS A 711 24.07 -13.46 -35.60
CA CYS A 711 24.21 -14.69 -34.83
C CYS A 711 25.27 -14.50 -33.74
N VAL A 712 24.95 -14.97 -32.53
CA VAL A 712 25.80 -14.92 -31.34
C VAL A 712 26.30 -16.31 -31.01
N SER A 713 27.61 -16.46 -30.87
CA SER A 713 28.19 -17.77 -30.60
C SER A 713 28.00 -18.24 -29.15
N SER A 714 27.85 -19.55 -28.97
CA SER A 714 27.84 -20.27 -27.69
C SER A 714 29.16 -21.01 -27.41
N LYS A 715 30.17 -20.84 -28.25
CA LYS A 715 31.50 -21.44 -28.07
C LYS A 715 32.05 -21.13 -26.67
N GLU A 716 32.64 -22.13 -26.01
CA GLU A 716 33.20 -22.09 -24.65
C GLU A 716 32.17 -21.90 -23.52
N LEU A 717 30.87 -21.91 -23.83
CA LEU A 717 29.84 -21.87 -22.80
C LEU A 717 29.58 -23.27 -22.25
N VAL A 718 29.64 -23.39 -20.93
CA VAL A 718 29.45 -24.66 -20.21
C VAL A 718 27.97 -24.88 -19.83
N PRO A 719 27.54 -26.15 -19.75
CA PRO A 719 26.19 -26.51 -19.33
C PRO A 719 25.95 -26.25 -17.84
N LEU A 720 24.68 -26.30 -17.42
CA LEU A 720 24.22 -26.00 -16.07
C LEU A 720 24.59 -27.10 -15.08
N ILE A 721 24.50 -28.36 -15.50
CA ILE A 721 24.79 -29.53 -14.68
C ILE A 721 25.99 -30.28 -15.26
N ASP A 722 25.83 -30.84 -16.46
CA ASP A 722 26.83 -31.63 -17.18
C ASP A 722 26.56 -31.59 -18.71
N GLU A 723 27.40 -32.22 -19.51
CA GLU A 723 27.33 -32.27 -20.99
C GLU A 723 26.01 -32.82 -21.59
N ASN A 724 25.14 -33.42 -20.78
CA ASN A 724 23.82 -33.89 -21.20
C ASN A 724 22.71 -32.87 -20.90
N ASP A 725 23.00 -31.80 -20.15
CA ASP A 725 22.06 -30.73 -19.86
C ASP A 725 22.04 -29.70 -21.02
N PRO A 726 20.88 -29.48 -21.67
CA PRO A 726 20.76 -28.47 -22.71
C PRO A 726 20.86 -27.02 -22.20
N HIS A 727 20.86 -26.79 -20.89
CA HIS A 727 20.82 -25.46 -20.30
C HIS A 727 22.22 -24.93 -20.01
N PHE A 728 22.45 -23.64 -20.25
CA PHE A 728 23.68 -22.96 -19.85
C PHE A 728 23.74 -22.72 -18.33
N SER A 729 24.94 -22.83 -17.76
CA SER A 729 25.23 -22.37 -16.39
C SER A 729 24.97 -20.87 -16.23
N ALA A 730 24.90 -20.38 -14.98
CA ALA A 730 24.73 -18.95 -14.73
C ALA A 730 25.86 -18.12 -15.36
N ASP A 731 27.11 -18.56 -15.25
CA ASP A 731 28.27 -17.85 -15.81
C ASP A 731 28.24 -17.83 -17.34
N SER A 732 27.85 -18.96 -17.95
CA SER A 732 27.62 -19.05 -19.39
C SER A 732 26.52 -18.11 -19.85
N GLN A 733 25.42 -17.99 -19.10
CA GLN A 733 24.35 -17.01 -19.38
C GLN A 733 24.85 -15.57 -19.31
N ILE A 734 25.78 -15.27 -18.39
CA ILE A 734 26.40 -13.95 -18.30
C ILE A 734 27.24 -13.64 -19.54
N ILE A 735 28.08 -14.58 -19.98
CA ILE A 735 28.92 -14.41 -21.17
C ILE A 735 28.02 -14.28 -22.41
N LEU A 736 27.03 -15.16 -22.56
CA LEU A 736 26.08 -15.15 -23.68
C LEU A 736 25.35 -13.81 -23.77
N GLY A 737 24.85 -13.28 -22.66
CA GLY A 737 24.18 -11.99 -22.64
C GLY A 737 25.09 -10.81 -23.02
N ARG A 738 26.40 -10.86 -22.70
CA ARG A 738 27.37 -9.86 -23.18
C ARG A 738 27.55 -9.95 -24.70
N ARG A 739 27.65 -11.16 -25.25
CA ARG A 739 27.76 -11.36 -26.70
C ARG A 739 26.50 -10.88 -27.44
N TYR A 740 25.30 -11.11 -26.87
CA TYR A 740 24.07 -10.51 -27.36
C TYR A 740 24.10 -8.97 -27.31
N ALA A 741 24.63 -8.38 -26.24
CA ALA A 741 24.75 -6.94 -26.13
C ALA A 741 25.72 -6.36 -27.16
N ASP A 742 26.82 -7.05 -27.47
CA ASP A 742 27.76 -6.61 -28.50
C ASP A 742 27.12 -6.60 -29.90
N ALA A 743 26.37 -7.66 -30.22
CA ALA A 743 25.60 -7.73 -31.47
C ALA A 743 24.51 -6.64 -31.52
N ALA A 744 23.76 -6.43 -30.44
CA ALA A 744 22.73 -5.39 -30.38
C ALA A 744 23.31 -3.99 -30.42
N TYR A 745 24.46 -3.77 -29.79
CA TYR A 745 25.17 -2.50 -29.84
C TYR A 745 25.53 -2.15 -31.30
N LYS A 746 26.15 -3.09 -32.01
CA LYS A 746 26.47 -2.95 -33.43
C LYS A 746 25.21 -2.75 -34.29
N ALA A 747 24.13 -3.46 -34.00
CA ALA A 747 22.91 -3.39 -34.80
C ALA A 747 22.11 -2.09 -34.61
N CYS A 748 22.17 -1.50 -33.41
CA CYS A 748 21.24 -0.45 -33.01
C CYS A 748 21.89 0.91 -32.70
N TYR A 749 23.21 0.96 -32.50
CA TYR A 749 23.90 2.15 -32.00
C TYR A 749 25.20 2.51 -32.74
N SER A 750 25.74 1.64 -33.60
CA SER A 750 27.03 1.92 -34.27
C SER A 750 26.90 2.63 -35.63
N GLU A 751 25.74 3.20 -35.95
CA GLU A 751 25.52 4.06 -37.13
C GLU A 751 25.30 5.54 -36.75
N GLU A 752 25.70 5.96 -35.55
CA GLU A 752 25.92 7.38 -35.21
C GLU A 752 27.37 7.81 -35.47
#